data_AF-A0A834FEI6-F1
#
_entry.id   AF-A0A834FEI6-F1
#
_cell.length_a   1.000
_cell.length_b   1.000
_cell.length_c   1.000
_cell.angle_alpha   90.00
_cell.angle_beta   90.00
_cell.angle_gamma   90.00
#
_symmetry.space_group_name_H-M   'P 1'
#
loop_
_entity.id
_entity.type
_entity.pdbx_description
1 polymer ?
#
loop_
_entity_poly.entity_id
_entity_poly.type
_entity_poly.pdbx_seq_one_letter_code
_entity_poly.pdbx_strand_id
1 'polypeptide(L)'
;MELSDGLLLQVSSGEQWCSRWKHPVEEPDRSTSPSVLRSVASSWKDGLLNRKRPFVGRCCYSCTPQSWEQLFNPSIPSLGLRNVIYINETHTRQRGWLARRLSYVLFVTERDVHKDMFTRNVVDNVLNSSRVEAAILKSAADVESVKPGQEHKAVNKVKQKARTVLQEMVANISPAFIRLTGWVLLRLFNGFFWSIQIHKGQLEMVKKAATEQNVPMIFLPVHKSHIDYLLITLILFCHNIKAPHIAAGNNLSIPVLSVLIRKLGGFFIRRKMEETEDGKKDVLYRSLLHTYIEELMKQQQFLEVYLEGTRSRSGKPSPARAGLLSIVVDTLCTGAIGDVLVVPVGISYDRIIEGNYNSEQLGKPKKNESWWGIACGVFRMLRKNYGCVRVDFNQPFSLKEYLDTQRSRHIPPPLSLENTLMPTIISEQPELFEGQEEEQADRELPEEIYRRQLINNLAKHVLFTANKSSSIMSTHIVACLLLYRHRQGVVLSKLVEDFFNMKEEILSRDFDLGFSGNSEDVVMRALHLLENCINVTSSSSGNGEFTIAPGQTVPALFELNFYSNGLFHVFISDAVIACSILSLQRELMLESDSHNLNEDPSGLLLGQERLIRKAAGLAHFLINEVAVAPPCQTIYQVFHDAVTRLIQYGVLYVAEEDQEELSPSPAEEPWPKKFSEPLSWRSDEEDEDSDFGEEQRDRYLKVSSSAEHQEFFLFLQRLLSPVLEAYSGAAIFVHSLSEPMLESDFTQRLFRYLLTRTERGVAAYGESATHYLVKNTVKTFKELGVLKERKENKVTTLELSSTFIPQANRNKLLQYILGFSLL
;
A
#
# COMPACT_ATOMS: atom_id res chain seq x y z
N MET A 1 -69.23 -38.95 11.34
CA MET A 1 -69.82 -38.24 10.19
C MET A 1 -68.66 -37.55 9.49
N GLU A 2 -67.85 -38.34 8.77
CA GLU A 2 -68.03 -38.70 7.34
C GLU A 2 -67.78 -37.47 6.46
N LEU A 3 -66.57 -37.35 5.90
CA LEU A 3 -66.17 -37.84 4.55
C LEU A 3 -66.60 -36.82 3.49
N SER A 4 -65.69 -36.22 2.70
CA SER A 4 -65.09 -36.76 1.45
C SER A 4 -65.01 -35.54 0.50
N ASP A 5 -64.14 -35.34 -0.50
CA ASP A 5 -62.93 -35.96 -1.06
C ASP A 5 -62.41 -35.00 -2.17
N GLY A 6 -61.19 -35.25 -2.66
CA GLY A 6 -60.80 -35.01 -4.06
C GLY A 6 -60.02 -33.71 -4.33
N LEU A 7 -58.70 -33.60 -4.24
CA LEU A 7 -57.58 -34.26 -4.97
C LEU A 7 -57.47 -33.96 -6.48
N LEU A 8 -56.28 -33.43 -6.84
CA LEU A 8 -55.49 -33.59 -8.09
C LEU A 8 -55.43 -32.47 -9.14
N LEU A 9 -54.32 -31.71 -9.05
CA LEU A 9 -53.23 -31.54 -10.04
C LEU A 9 -53.56 -31.54 -11.55
N GLN A 10 -53.11 -30.49 -12.24
CA GLN A 10 -52.43 -30.63 -13.53
C GLN A 10 -51.45 -29.49 -13.82
N VAL A 11 -50.28 -29.88 -14.35
CA VAL A 11 -49.17 -29.07 -14.85
C VAL A 11 -49.27 -29.02 -16.37
N SER A 12 -49.11 -27.86 -17.02
CA SER A 12 -48.38 -27.73 -18.29
C SER A 12 -48.16 -26.27 -18.74
N SER A 13 -46.91 -26.04 -19.13
CA SER A 13 -46.27 -24.99 -19.94
C SER A 13 -47.05 -24.32 -21.08
N GLY A 14 -46.67 -23.08 -21.42
CA GLY A 14 -46.88 -22.49 -22.76
C GLY A 14 -46.58 -20.98 -22.81
N GLU A 15 -45.62 -20.58 -23.66
CA GLU A 15 -45.10 -19.22 -23.85
C GLU A 15 -46.04 -18.27 -24.62
N GLN A 16 -45.62 -16.98 -24.61
CA GLN A 16 -45.73 -15.94 -25.66
C GLN A 16 -46.72 -14.76 -25.54
N TRP A 17 -46.08 -13.57 -25.62
CA TRP A 17 -46.49 -12.29 -26.22
C TRP A 17 -47.19 -11.19 -25.39
N CYS A 18 -46.33 -10.26 -24.96
CA CYS A 18 -46.26 -8.83 -25.36
C CYS A 18 -47.47 -7.88 -25.18
N SER A 19 -47.13 -6.75 -24.54
CA SER A 19 -47.70 -5.39 -24.68
C SER A 19 -49.00 -5.05 -23.92
N ARG A 20 -48.88 -4.24 -22.87
CA ARG A 20 -49.42 -2.86 -22.85
C ARG A 20 -49.06 -2.13 -21.56
N TRP A 21 -48.52 -0.94 -21.77
CA TRP A 21 -48.15 0.05 -20.76
C TRP A 21 -49.37 0.52 -19.95
N LYS A 22 -49.19 0.66 -18.64
CA LYS A 22 -49.94 1.64 -17.83
C LYS A 22 -48.97 2.22 -16.78
N HIS A 23 -48.68 3.50 -16.93
CA HIS A 23 -48.00 4.33 -15.95
C HIS A 23 -48.74 4.28 -14.60
N PRO A 24 -48.04 4.14 -13.46
CA PRO A 24 -48.56 4.60 -12.19
C PRO A 24 -48.15 6.06 -11.97
N VAL A 25 -49.15 6.82 -11.57
CA VAL A 25 -49.17 8.22 -11.17
C VAL A 25 -48.13 8.50 -10.09
N GLU A 26 -47.33 9.55 -10.28
CA GLU A 26 -46.45 10.12 -9.25
C GLU A 26 -47.30 10.79 -8.16
N GLU A 27 -47.22 10.29 -6.93
CA GLU A 27 -47.51 11.09 -5.73
C GLU A 27 -46.18 11.68 -5.21
N PRO A 28 -46.18 12.93 -4.70
CA PRO A 28 -44.95 13.61 -4.28
C PRO A 28 -44.61 13.23 -2.84
N ASP A 29 -43.75 12.24 -2.65
CA ASP A 29 -43.17 11.95 -1.34
C ASP A 29 -42.21 13.07 -0.92
N ARG A 30 -42.56 13.73 0.19
CA ARG A 30 -41.72 14.69 0.90
C ARG A 30 -40.57 13.94 1.58
N SER A 31 -39.37 14.51 1.46
CA SER A 31 -38.18 14.29 2.31
C SER A 31 -37.34 13.01 2.13
N THR A 32 -36.68 12.88 0.98
CA THR A 32 -35.38 12.18 0.89
C THR A 32 -34.53 12.83 -0.19
N SER A 33 -33.56 13.68 0.18
CA SER A 33 -32.59 14.24 -0.78
C SER A 33 -31.58 13.17 -1.19
N PRO A 34 -31.35 12.93 -2.48
CA PRO A 34 -30.53 11.83 -2.98
C PRO A 34 -29.02 12.15 -2.97
N SER A 35 -28.29 11.84 -1.88
CA SER A 35 -26.82 12.03 -1.70
C SER A 35 -25.96 11.90 -2.99
N VAL A 36 -24.83 12.61 -3.13
CA VAL A 36 -23.90 12.51 -4.29
C VAL A 36 -23.54 11.09 -4.70
N LEU A 37 -23.33 10.21 -3.72
CA LEU A 37 -23.01 8.82 -4.01
C LEU A 37 -24.16 8.13 -4.76
N ARG A 38 -25.41 8.57 -4.51
CA ARG A 38 -26.60 8.25 -5.30
C ARG A 38 -26.67 9.06 -6.61
N SER A 39 -26.29 10.34 -6.66
CA SER A 39 -26.22 11.15 -7.90
C SER A 39 -25.30 10.52 -8.96
N VAL A 40 -24.06 10.19 -8.57
CA VAL A 40 -23.06 9.47 -9.39
C VAL A 40 -23.56 8.08 -9.76
N ALA A 41 -24.23 7.37 -8.84
CA ALA A 41 -24.86 6.09 -9.15
C ALA A 41 -26.13 6.23 -10.01
N SER A 42 -26.77 7.41 -10.07
CA SER A 42 -28.06 7.63 -10.73
C SER A 42 -27.95 8.09 -12.18
N SER A 43 -26.95 8.89 -12.55
CA SER A 43 -26.66 9.16 -13.97
C SER A 43 -26.08 7.92 -14.67
N TRP A 44 -25.62 6.93 -13.90
CA TRP A 44 -25.10 5.65 -14.36
C TRP A 44 -26.01 4.44 -14.02
N LYS A 45 -27.22 4.68 -13.46
CA LYS A 45 -28.08 3.64 -12.85
C LYS A 45 -28.50 2.55 -13.83
N ASP A 46 -28.64 2.91 -15.11
CA ASP A 46 -29.07 1.97 -16.14
C ASP A 46 -27.94 1.06 -16.66
N GLY A 47 -26.67 1.36 -16.34
CA GLY A 47 -25.50 0.56 -16.71
C GLY A 47 -24.80 -0.17 -15.55
N LEU A 48 -24.89 0.33 -14.31
CA LEU A 48 -24.09 -0.15 -13.17
C LEU A 48 -24.65 -1.36 -12.44
N LEU A 49 -25.97 -1.57 -12.42
CA LEU A 49 -26.58 -2.74 -11.77
C LEU A 49 -26.17 -4.09 -12.42
N ASN A 50 -25.50 -4.04 -13.58
CA ASN A 50 -24.96 -5.18 -14.31
C ASN A 50 -23.41 -5.27 -14.31
N ARG A 51 -22.70 -4.38 -13.59
CA ARG A 51 -21.23 -4.38 -13.64
C ARG A 51 -20.67 -5.61 -12.92
N LYS A 52 -20.02 -6.50 -13.67
CA LYS A 52 -19.25 -7.63 -13.13
C LYS A 52 -18.11 -7.06 -12.28
N ARG A 53 -17.77 -7.71 -11.16
CA ARG A 53 -16.62 -7.37 -10.32
C ARG A 53 -15.39 -7.10 -11.19
N PRO A 54 -14.66 -5.98 -10.98
CA PRO A 54 -13.47 -5.69 -11.76
C PRO A 54 -12.41 -6.77 -11.51
N PHE A 55 -11.75 -7.21 -12.57
CA PHE A 55 -10.60 -8.09 -12.43
C PHE A 55 -9.36 -7.27 -12.09
N VAL A 56 -8.88 -7.41 -10.86
CA VAL A 56 -7.67 -6.74 -10.37
C VAL A 56 -6.44 -7.63 -10.49
N GLY A 57 -5.27 -6.99 -10.56
CA GLY A 57 -3.98 -7.68 -10.47
C GLY A 57 -3.30 -8.00 -11.79
N ARG A 58 -3.63 -7.34 -12.90
CA ARG A 58 -2.76 -7.40 -14.10
C ARG A 58 -1.44 -6.69 -13.85
N CYS A 59 -0.37 -7.11 -14.54
CA CYS A 59 0.91 -6.42 -14.49
C CYS A 59 0.83 -5.09 -15.25
N CYS A 60 1.87 -4.26 -15.15
CA CYS A 60 1.86 -2.93 -15.75
C CYS A 60 2.24 -3.02 -17.23
N TYR A 61 1.34 -2.62 -18.12
CA TYR A 61 1.58 -2.63 -19.57
C TYR A 61 2.81 -1.79 -19.96
N SER A 62 2.96 -0.61 -19.36
CA SER A 62 4.07 0.29 -19.65
C SER A 62 5.43 -0.29 -19.24
N CYS A 63 5.49 -1.06 -18.16
CA CYS A 63 6.74 -1.60 -17.63
C CYS A 63 7.09 -2.99 -18.18
N THR A 64 6.07 -3.80 -18.49
CA THR A 64 6.21 -5.20 -18.91
C THR A 64 5.15 -5.57 -19.95
N PRO A 65 5.23 -5.02 -21.18
CA PRO A 65 4.24 -5.25 -22.23
C PRO A 65 4.15 -6.72 -22.69
N GLN A 66 5.28 -7.44 -22.79
CA GLN A 66 5.31 -8.84 -23.20
C GLN A 66 4.67 -9.73 -22.14
N SER A 67 5.03 -9.55 -20.86
CA SER A 67 4.41 -10.28 -19.76
C SER A 67 2.91 -10.00 -19.62
N TRP A 68 2.46 -8.80 -20.02
CA TRP A 68 1.06 -8.38 -19.93
C TRP A 68 0.16 -9.15 -20.90
N GLU A 69 0.64 -9.41 -22.11
CA GLU A 69 -0.05 -10.21 -23.11
C GLU A 69 0.00 -11.72 -22.79
N GLN A 70 1.06 -12.14 -22.09
CA GLN A 70 1.25 -13.53 -21.69
C GLN A 70 0.47 -13.87 -20.41
N LEU A 71 0.17 -15.16 -20.22
CA LEU A 71 -0.50 -15.73 -19.03
C LEU A 71 -1.95 -15.28 -18.77
N PHE A 72 -2.40 -14.14 -19.28
CA PHE A 72 -3.77 -13.66 -19.15
C PHE A 72 -4.66 -14.11 -20.33
N ASN A 73 -5.90 -14.52 -20.05
CA ASN A 73 -6.92 -14.86 -21.05
C ASN A 73 -8.24 -14.16 -20.65
N PRO A 74 -9.03 -13.62 -21.61
CA PRO A 74 -10.35 -13.05 -21.35
C PRO A 74 -11.33 -13.93 -20.53
N SER A 75 -11.14 -15.25 -20.48
CA SER A 75 -11.93 -16.16 -19.64
C SER A 75 -11.58 -16.11 -18.15
N ILE A 76 -10.38 -15.64 -17.78
CA ILE A 76 -9.85 -15.66 -16.40
C ILE A 76 -10.79 -14.96 -15.40
N PRO A 77 -11.29 -13.73 -15.66
CA PRO A 77 -12.22 -13.06 -14.76
C PRO A 77 -13.51 -13.85 -14.45
N SER A 78 -13.93 -14.75 -15.34
CA SER A 78 -15.17 -15.52 -15.17
C SER A 78 -15.07 -16.70 -14.21
N LEU A 79 -13.85 -17.11 -13.82
CA LEU A 79 -13.61 -18.30 -12.99
C LEU A 79 -14.03 -18.12 -11.52
N GLY A 80 -14.20 -16.86 -11.09
CA GLY A 80 -14.73 -16.49 -9.78
C GLY A 80 -13.84 -16.86 -8.59
N LEU A 81 -14.45 -16.81 -7.40
CA LEU A 81 -13.76 -16.99 -6.13
C LEU A 81 -13.84 -18.42 -5.61
N ARG A 82 -12.83 -18.83 -4.84
CA ARG A 82 -12.80 -20.12 -4.15
C ARG A 82 -12.41 -19.95 -2.70
N ASN A 83 -13.11 -20.64 -1.80
CA ASN A 83 -12.69 -20.80 -0.41
C ASN A 83 -11.65 -21.92 -0.31
N VAL A 84 -10.42 -21.61 0.12
CA VAL A 84 -9.30 -22.55 0.20
C VAL A 84 -9.44 -23.53 1.37
N ILE A 85 -9.97 -23.05 2.49
CA ILE A 85 -10.06 -23.85 3.74
C ILE A 85 -11.22 -24.85 3.73
N TYR A 86 -12.16 -24.70 2.79
CA TYR A 86 -13.32 -25.59 2.65
C TYR A 86 -12.99 -26.78 1.75
N ILE A 87 -12.79 -27.96 2.38
CA ILE A 87 -12.42 -29.19 1.69
C ILE A 87 -13.50 -30.25 1.87
N ASN A 88 -14.11 -30.66 0.75
CA ASN A 88 -15.11 -31.71 0.67
C ASN A 88 -14.61 -32.90 -0.18
N GLU A 89 -15.45 -33.93 -0.34
CA GLU A 89 -15.12 -35.13 -1.13
C GLU A 89 -14.87 -34.85 -2.62
N THR A 90 -15.40 -33.76 -3.17
CA THR A 90 -15.20 -33.41 -4.59
C THR A 90 -13.78 -32.93 -4.89
N HIS A 91 -13.03 -32.54 -3.86
CA HIS A 91 -11.64 -32.11 -3.96
C HIS A 91 -10.64 -33.27 -3.84
N THR A 92 -11.11 -34.48 -3.51
CA THR A 92 -10.30 -35.69 -3.36
C THR A 92 -10.58 -36.68 -4.47
N ARG A 93 -9.60 -37.55 -4.80
CA ARG A 93 -9.81 -38.62 -5.79
C ARG A 93 -10.75 -39.71 -5.26
N GLN A 94 -10.80 -39.88 -3.95
CA GLN A 94 -11.62 -40.88 -3.26
C GLN A 94 -13.06 -40.38 -3.02
N ARG A 95 -14.04 -41.29 -3.11
CA ARG A 95 -15.46 -41.01 -2.83
C ARG A 95 -16.00 -41.97 -1.76
N GLY A 96 -17.00 -41.53 -0.97
CA GLY A 96 -17.69 -42.37 0.02
C GLY A 96 -17.61 -41.86 1.45
N TRP A 97 -18.19 -42.61 2.40
CA TRP A 97 -18.33 -42.17 3.81
C TRP A 97 -17.00 -41.82 4.48
N LEU A 98 -15.97 -42.65 4.27
CA LEU A 98 -14.64 -42.44 4.84
C LEU A 98 -13.96 -41.19 4.23
N ALA A 99 -14.18 -40.95 2.93
CA ALA A 99 -13.66 -39.79 2.23
C ALA A 99 -14.29 -38.49 2.74
N ARG A 100 -15.59 -38.50 3.10
CA ARG A 100 -16.27 -37.35 3.73
C ARG A 100 -15.70 -37.03 5.11
N ARG A 101 -15.37 -38.04 5.90
CA ARG A 101 -14.89 -37.86 7.29
C ARG A 101 -13.40 -37.54 7.39
N LEU A 102 -12.61 -37.97 6.40
CA LEU A 102 -11.16 -37.77 6.33
C LEU A 102 -10.74 -36.89 5.14
N SER A 103 -11.65 -36.06 4.61
CA SER A 103 -11.42 -35.25 3.40
C SER A 103 -10.14 -34.42 3.48
N TYR A 104 -9.90 -33.76 4.62
CA TYR A 104 -8.68 -32.98 4.87
C TYR A 104 -7.41 -33.84 4.86
N VAL A 105 -7.45 -35.05 5.44
CA VAL A 105 -6.28 -35.94 5.48
C VAL A 105 -5.98 -36.42 4.06
N LEU A 106 -7.01 -36.93 3.36
CA LEU A 106 -6.89 -37.42 1.99
C LEU A 106 -6.39 -36.32 1.05
N PHE A 107 -6.96 -35.12 1.13
CA PHE A 107 -6.57 -33.98 0.30
C PHE A 107 -5.09 -33.64 0.44
N VAL A 108 -4.58 -33.60 1.67
CA VAL A 108 -3.17 -33.29 1.98
C VAL A 108 -2.24 -34.43 1.55
N THR A 109 -2.65 -35.68 1.73
CA THR A 109 -1.85 -36.83 1.28
C THR A 109 -1.78 -36.93 -0.24
N GLU A 110 -2.82 -36.48 -0.95
CA GLU A 110 -2.87 -36.41 -2.42
C GLU A 110 -2.09 -35.22 -3.01
N ARG A 111 -1.60 -34.27 -2.19
CA ARG A 111 -0.81 -33.15 -2.68
C ARG A 111 0.58 -33.61 -3.15
N ASP A 112 0.98 -33.00 -4.25
CA ASP A 112 2.27 -33.21 -4.88
C ASP A 112 3.38 -32.61 -3.99
N VAL A 113 4.22 -33.48 -3.43
CA VAL A 113 5.39 -33.09 -2.62
C VAL A 113 6.51 -34.06 -2.96
N HIS A 114 7.13 -33.87 -4.12
CA HIS A 114 8.24 -34.70 -4.60
C HIS A 114 9.60 -34.18 -4.10
N LYS A 115 10.61 -35.05 -4.06
CA LYS A 115 11.93 -34.74 -3.49
C LYS A 115 12.76 -33.76 -4.34
N ASP A 116 12.49 -33.70 -5.63
CA ASP A 116 13.04 -32.76 -6.62
C ASP A 116 12.51 -31.32 -6.45
N MET A 117 11.38 -31.15 -5.77
CA MET A 117 10.90 -29.82 -5.38
C MET A 117 11.82 -29.13 -4.36
N PHE A 118 12.75 -29.85 -3.73
CA PHE A 118 13.63 -29.30 -2.68
C PHE A 118 15.07 -29.19 -3.14
N THR A 119 15.76 -28.24 -2.53
CA THR A 119 17.15 -27.97 -2.84
C THR A 119 18.08 -29.13 -2.49
N ARG A 120 19.17 -29.30 -3.24
CA ARG A 120 20.19 -30.33 -3.00
C ARG A 120 21.54 -29.68 -2.71
N ASN A 121 22.24 -30.18 -1.69
CA ASN A 121 23.62 -29.83 -1.33
C ASN A 121 23.92 -28.32 -1.20
N VAL A 122 22.93 -27.48 -0.85
CA VAL A 122 23.09 -26.02 -0.80
C VAL A 122 24.23 -25.58 0.12
N VAL A 123 24.37 -26.22 1.28
CA VAL A 123 25.41 -25.87 2.25
C VAL A 123 26.80 -26.02 1.64
N ASP A 124 27.05 -27.12 0.94
CA ASP A 124 28.37 -27.40 0.37
C ASP A 124 28.60 -26.58 -0.91
N ASN A 125 27.57 -26.37 -1.75
CA ASN A 125 27.65 -25.50 -2.93
C ASN A 125 27.99 -24.05 -2.56
N VAL A 126 27.37 -23.52 -1.50
CA VAL A 126 27.62 -22.16 -1.02
C VAL A 126 29.04 -22.04 -0.45
N LEU A 127 29.51 -23.03 0.31
CA LEU A 127 30.86 -23.00 0.90
C LEU A 127 31.99 -23.13 -0.13
N ASN A 128 31.71 -23.75 -1.28
CA ASN A 128 32.66 -23.93 -2.39
C ASN A 128 32.58 -22.81 -3.44
N SER A 129 31.74 -21.78 -3.23
CA SER A 129 31.66 -20.64 -4.14
C SER A 129 32.87 -19.73 -3.99
N SER A 130 33.43 -19.27 -5.12
CA SER A 130 34.57 -18.36 -5.17
C SER A 130 34.36 -17.08 -4.35
N ARG A 131 33.12 -16.54 -4.33
CA ARG A 131 32.76 -15.36 -3.53
C ARG A 131 32.89 -15.60 -2.03
N VAL A 132 32.49 -16.79 -1.57
CA VAL A 132 32.56 -17.16 -0.14
C VAL A 132 34.00 -17.48 0.24
N GLU A 133 34.75 -18.16 -0.61
CA GLU A 133 36.18 -18.43 -0.40
C GLU A 133 36.98 -17.12 -0.26
N ALA A 134 36.76 -16.15 -1.15
CA ALA A 134 37.37 -14.82 -1.05
C ALA A 134 36.99 -14.08 0.25
N ALA A 135 35.71 -14.17 0.66
CA ALA A 135 35.26 -13.56 1.91
C ALA A 135 35.85 -14.24 3.16
N ILE A 136 36.06 -15.56 3.11
CA ILE A 136 36.74 -16.32 4.17
C ILE A 136 38.20 -15.89 4.27
N LEU A 137 38.92 -15.78 3.15
CA LEU A 137 40.32 -15.31 3.13
C LEU A 137 40.44 -13.89 3.69
N LYS A 138 39.58 -12.98 3.25
CA LYS A 138 39.54 -11.59 3.77
C LYS A 138 39.26 -11.55 5.27
N SER A 139 38.28 -12.32 5.73
CA SER A 139 37.92 -12.37 7.15
C SER A 139 39.00 -13.04 8.00
N ALA A 140 39.76 -13.99 7.44
CA ALA A 140 40.90 -14.61 8.12
C ALA A 140 42.06 -13.63 8.30
N ALA A 141 42.32 -12.78 7.30
CA ALA A 141 43.33 -11.72 7.39
C ALA A 141 43.01 -10.65 8.45
N ASP A 142 41.72 -10.38 8.70
CA ASP A 142 41.28 -9.39 9.71
C ASP A 142 41.36 -9.91 11.16
N VAL A 143 41.32 -11.23 11.39
CA VAL A 143 41.24 -11.85 12.73
C VAL A 143 42.62 -11.99 13.39
N GLU A 144 43.69 -12.06 12.60
CA GLU A 144 45.05 -12.19 13.12
C GLU A 144 45.96 -11.16 12.44
N SER A 145 46.44 -10.19 13.23
CA SER A 145 47.60 -9.37 12.88
C SER A 145 48.83 -10.27 12.76
N VAL A 146 48.99 -10.84 11.57
CA VAL A 146 50.18 -11.42 10.92
C VAL A 146 51.22 -12.06 11.86
N LYS A 147 51.09 -13.37 12.10
CA LYS A 147 52.25 -14.25 12.33
C LYS A 147 52.40 -15.20 11.13
N PRO A 148 53.53 -15.16 10.39
CA PRO A 148 53.73 -16.03 9.24
C PRO A 148 53.76 -17.50 9.71
N GLY A 149 52.85 -18.33 9.17
CA GLY A 149 52.75 -19.77 9.46
C GLY A 149 51.44 -20.25 10.11
N GLN A 150 50.52 -19.36 10.51
CA GLN A 150 49.20 -19.74 11.10
C GLN A 150 48.00 -19.59 10.15
N GLU A 151 48.23 -19.14 8.91
CA GLU A 151 47.18 -18.82 7.93
C GLU A 151 46.20 -19.97 7.66
N HIS A 152 46.70 -21.20 7.47
CA HIS A 152 45.84 -22.37 7.26
C HIS A 152 44.92 -22.67 8.45
N LYS A 153 45.37 -22.41 9.69
CA LYS A 153 44.54 -22.62 10.89
C LYS A 153 43.48 -21.53 11.01
N ALA A 154 43.83 -20.28 10.72
CA ALA A 154 42.90 -19.16 10.70
C ALA A 154 41.79 -19.37 9.66
N VAL A 155 42.17 -19.73 8.42
CA VAL A 155 41.21 -20.03 7.33
C VAL A 155 40.27 -21.18 7.72
N ASN A 156 40.79 -22.28 8.28
CA ASN A 156 39.95 -23.40 8.72
C ASN A 156 38.97 -23.00 9.84
N LYS A 157 39.41 -22.17 10.79
CA LYS A 157 38.54 -21.64 11.86
C LYS A 157 37.41 -20.77 11.30
N VAL A 158 37.72 -19.89 10.34
CA VAL A 158 36.73 -19.05 9.66
C VAL A 158 35.79 -19.90 8.79
N LYS A 159 36.29 -20.92 8.09
CA LYS A 159 35.47 -21.86 7.32
C LYS A 159 34.50 -22.65 8.20
N GLN A 160 34.94 -23.11 9.38
CA GLN A 160 34.05 -23.73 10.37
C GLN A 160 32.99 -22.74 10.87
N LYS A 161 33.39 -21.50 11.19
CA LYS A 161 32.44 -20.44 11.57
C LYS A 161 31.41 -20.17 10.47
N ALA A 162 31.85 -20.11 9.21
CA ALA A 162 30.98 -19.95 8.04
C ALA A 162 29.99 -21.11 7.92
N ARG A 163 30.43 -22.35 8.11
CA ARG A 163 29.56 -23.55 8.11
C ARG A 163 28.52 -23.50 9.23
N THR A 164 28.89 -23.11 10.45
CA THR A 164 27.93 -22.97 11.56
C THR A 164 26.88 -21.90 11.26
N VAL A 165 27.31 -20.72 10.82
CA VAL A 165 26.40 -19.62 10.45
C VAL A 165 25.46 -20.04 9.32
N LEU A 166 25.98 -20.77 8.33
CA LEU A 166 25.19 -21.26 7.21
C LEU A 166 24.19 -22.34 7.65
N GLN A 167 24.58 -23.28 8.51
CA GLN A 167 23.69 -24.29 9.07
C GLN A 167 22.56 -23.69 9.94
N GLU A 168 22.82 -22.58 10.61
CA GLU A 168 21.78 -21.83 11.32
C GLU A 168 20.81 -21.13 10.36
N MET A 169 21.31 -20.63 9.22
CA MET A 169 20.53 -19.90 8.24
C MET A 169 19.66 -20.81 7.36
N VAL A 170 20.22 -21.89 6.83
CA VAL A 170 19.65 -22.70 5.74
C VAL A 170 18.35 -23.43 6.16
N ALA A 171 17.39 -23.46 5.24
CA ALA A 171 16.17 -24.25 5.39
C ALA A 171 16.46 -25.76 5.23
N ASN A 172 15.76 -26.61 6.00
CA ASN A 172 15.91 -28.07 5.93
C ASN A 172 14.54 -28.69 5.71
N ILE A 173 14.07 -28.68 4.48
CA ILE A 173 12.67 -28.97 4.18
C ILE A 173 12.36 -30.47 4.37
N SER A 174 11.22 -30.75 5.02
CA SER A 174 10.73 -32.13 5.18
C SER A 174 9.33 -32.29 4.59
N PRO A 175 9.13 -33.19 3.60
CA PRO A 175 7.82 -33.45 2.99
C PRO A 175 6.74 -33.86 4.00
N ALA A 176 7.11 -34.68 4.99
CA ALA A 176 6.19 -35.14 6.03
C ALA A 176 5.72 -33.97 6.91
N PHE A 177 6.62 -33.06 7.27
CA PHE A 177 6.28 -31.86 8.04
C PHE A 177 5.41 -30.88 7.24
N ILE A 178 5.67 -30.71 5.94
CA ILE A 178 4.83 -29.88 5.07
C ILE A 178 3.40 -30.43 5.06
N ARG A 179 3.21 -31.73 4.83
CA ARG A 179 1.88 -32.36 4.83
C ARG A 179 1.20 -32.23 6.21
N LEU A 180 1.90 -32.58 7.28
CA LEU A 180 1.35 -32.47 8.64
C LEU A 180 0.92 -31.03 8.94
N THR A 181 1.77 -30.06 8.63
CA THR A 181 1.49 -28.64 8.89
C THR A 181 0.36 -28.14 8.01
N GLY A 182 0.32 -28.51 6.73
CA GLY A 182 -0.80 -28.17 5.84
C GLY A 182 -2.14 -28.65 6.38
N TRP A 183 -2.20 -29.89 6.89
CA TRP A 183 -3.39 -30.42 7.54
C TRP A 183 -3.76 -29.69 8.84
N VAL A 184 -2.78 -29.38 9.69
CA VAL A 184 -2.99 -28.59 10.92
C VAL A 184 -3.53 -27.20 10.58
N LEU A 185 -2.90 -26.49 9.64
CA LEU A 185 -3.27 -25.13 9.24
C LEU A 185 -4.67 -25.09 8.63
N LEU A 186 -5.03 -26.05 7.77
CA LEU A 186 -6.39 -26.13 7.22
C LEU A 186 -7.44 -26.26 8.32
N ARG A 187 -7.17 -27.08 9.35
CA ARG A 187 -8.08 -27.22 10.50
C ARG A 187 -8.11 -25.99 11.39
N LEU A 188 -6.96 -25.41 11.69
CA LEU A 188 -6.86 -24.22 12.52
C LEU A 188 -7.57 -23.04 11.85
N PHE A 189 -7.28 -22.78 10.57
CA PHE A 189 -7.86 -21.68 9.82
C PHE A 189 -9.37 -21.86 9.65
N ASN A 190 -9.84 -23.08 9.38
CA ASN A 190 -11.28 -23.36 9.38
C ASN A 190 -11.95 -23.25 10.75
N GLY A 191 -11.17 -23.20 11.83
CA GLY A 191 -11.66 -23.01 13.20
C GLY A 191 -11.89 -21.55 13.59
N PHE A 192 -11.16 -20.59 13.01
CA PHE A 192 -11.25 -19.17 13.41
C PHE A 192 -11.47 -18.17 12.27
N PHE A 193 -11.27 -18.58 11.00
CA PHE A 193 -11.71 -17.82 9.83
C PHE A 193 -12.99 -18.41 9.26
N TRP A 194 -13.87 -17.54 8.79
CA TRP A 194 -15.08 -17.94 8.09
C TRP A 194 -14.78 -18.43 6.67
N SER A 195 -13.93 -17.70 5.94
CA SER A 195 -13.51 -18.10 4.60
C SER A 195 -12.16 -17.47 4.25
N ILE A 196 -11.35 -18.22 3.49
CA ILE A 196 -10.13 -17.72 2.86
C ILE A 196 -10.36 -17.74 1.36
N GLN A 197 -10.66 -16.58 0.79
CA GLN A 197 -11.08 -16.42 -0.59
C GLN A 197 -9.89 -16.09 -1.49
N ILE A 198 -9.88 -16.70 -2.66
CA ILE A 198 -8.90 -16.44 -3.71
C ILE A 198 -9.60 -16.47 -5.06
N HIS A 199 -9.18 -15.59 -5.97
CA HIS A 199 -9.64 -15.63 -7.34
C HIS A 199 -8.99 -16.79 -8.09
N LYS A 200 -9.80 -17.73 -8.61
CA LYS A 200 -9.28 -18.94 -9.28
C LYS A 200 -8.41 -18.60 -10.48
N GLY A 201 -8.82 -17.61 -11.26
CA GLY A 201 -8.08 -17.18 -12.44
C GLY A 201 -6.71 -16.58 -12.13
N GLN A 202 -6.56 -15.87 -11.00
CA GLN A 202 -5.26 -15.32 -10.59
C GLN A 202 -4.28 -16.46 -10.28
N LEU A 203 -4.78 -17.46 -9.57
CA LEU A 203 -3.99 -18.63 -9.22
C LEU A 203 -3.67 -19.52 -10.43
N GLU A 204 -4.54 -19.55 -11.44
CA GLU A 204 -4.28 -20.23 -12.70
C GLU A 204 -3.13 -19.57 -13.47
N MET A 205 -3.04 -18.23 -13.49
CA MET A 205 -1.88 -17.53 -14.07
C MET A 205 -0.58 -17.92 -13.38
N VAL A 206 -0.56 -17.93 -12.04
CA VAL A 206 0.62 -18.33 -11.24
C VAL A 206 0.97 -19.80 -11.50
N LYS A 207 -0.03 -20.69 -11.56
CA LYS A 207 0.18 -22.11 -11.84
C LYS A 207 0.75 -22.33 -13.24
N LYS A 208 0.20 -21.65 -14.25
CA LYS A 208 0.65 -21.70 -15.64
C LYS A 208 2.11 -21.24 -15.75
N ALA A 209 2.43 -20.10 -15.13
CA ALA A 209 3.80 -19.59 -15.04
C ALA A 209 4.75 -20.60 -14.40
N ALA A 210 4.35 -21.22 -13.29
CA ALA A 210 5.14 -22.21 -12.57
C ALA A 210 5.44 -23.47 -13.41
N THR A 211 4.51 -23.90 -14.27
CA THR A 211 4.64 -25.14 -15.04
C THR A 211 5.27 -24.96 -16.41
N GLU A 212 5.05 -23.81 -17.07
CA GLU A 212 5.45 -23.62 -18.47
C GLU A 212 6.81 -22.93 -18.62
N GLN A 213 7.16 -21.99 -17.73
CA GLN A 213 8.33 -21.14 -17.94
C GLN A 213 9.63 -21.67 -17.32
N ASN A 214 9.57 -22.67 -16.41
CA ASN A 214 10.74 -23.29 -15.76
C ASN A 214 11.78 -22.29 -15.22
N VAL A 215 11.32 -21.15 -14.67
CA VAL A 215 12.15 -20.09 -14.06
C VAL A 215 11.80 -19.92 -12.58
N PRO A 216 12.74 -19.45 -11.74
CA PRO A 216 12.43 -19.12 -10.35
C PRO A 216 11.37 -18.01 -10.26
N MET A 217 10.56 -18.06 -9.21
CA MET A 217 9.53 -17.06 -8.92
C MET A 217 9.76 -16.41 -7.56
N ILE A 218 9.54 -15.10 -7.48
CA ILE A 218 9.58 -14.34 -6.24
C ILE A 218 8.20 -13.76 -5.93
N PHE A 219 7.63 -14.19 -4.81
CA PHE A 219 6.39 -13.68 -4.24
C PHE A 219 6.70 -12.48 -3.36
N LEU A 220 6.07 -11.35 -3.66
CA LEU A 220 6.28 -10.06 -2.98
C LEU A 220 4.95 -9.57 -2.38
N PRO A 221 4.54 -10.11 -1.22
CA PRO A 221 3.31 -9.73 -0.54
C PRO A 221 3.41 -8.43 0.26
N VAL A 222 2.26 -7.75 0.44
CA VAL A 222 2.06 -6.79 1.54
C VAL A 222 2.04 -7.52 2.88
N HIS A 223 2.59 -6.90 3.94
CA HIS A 223 2.70 -7.55 5.26
C HIS A 223 1.75 -6.93 6.27
N LYS A 224 0.66 -7.61 6.61
CA LYS A 224 -0.33 -7.17 7.61
C LYS A 224 -0.33 -8.02 8.88
N SER A 225 0.08 -9.29 8.82
CA SER A 225 0.03 -10.23 9.95
C SER A 225 1.17 -11.28 9.93
N HIS A 226 1.52 -11.83 11.09
CA HIS A 226 2.37 -13.01 11.24
C HIS A 226 1.74 -14.27 10.63
N ILE A 227 0.49 -14.23 10.16
CA ILE A 227 -0.13 -15.37 9.49
C ILE A 227 0.09 -15.32 7.97
N ASP A 228 0.49 -14.17 7.41
CA ASP A 228 0.64 -13.97 5.96
C ASP A 228 1.56 -15.03 5.32
N TYR A 229 2.70 -15.34 5.95
CA TYR A 229 3.66 -16.31 5.42
C TYR A 229 3.14 -17.76 5.49
N LEU A 230 2.33 -18.08 6.51
CA LEU A 230 1.65 -19.37 6.59
C LEU A 230 0.53 -19.47 5.56
N LEU A 231 -0.16 -18.36 5.32
CA LEU A 231 -1.30 -18.26 4.41
C LEU A 231 -0.86 -18.49 2.96
N ILE A 232 0.11 -17.72 2.46
CA ILE A 232 0.61 -17.86 1.09
C ILE A 232 1.17 -19.27 0.87
N THR A 233 2.02 -19.75 1.79
CA THR A 233 2.58 -21.10 1.71
C THR A 233 1.50 -22.18 1.68
N LEU A 234 0.46 -22.06 2.52
CA LEU A 234 -0.66 -23.00 2.54
C LEU A 234 -1.44 -22.99 1.22
N ILE A 235 -1.70 -21.81 0.67
CA ILE A 235 -2.43 -21.65 -0.59
C ILE A 235 -1.68 -22.33 -1.73
N LEU A 236 -0.39 -22.04 -1.88
CA LEU A 236 0.44 -22.64 -2.92
C LEU A 236 0.49 -24.17 -2.77
N PHE A 237 0.65 -24.66 -1.54
CA PHE A 237 0.59 -26.09 -1.22
C PHE A 237 -0.75 -26.73 -1.61
N CYS A 238 -1.88 -26.10 -1.31
CA CYS A 238 -3.21 -26.63 -1.66
C CYS A 238 -3.40 -26.78 -3.17
N HIS A 239 -2.67 -26.00 -3.96
CA HIS A 239 -2.78 -25.94 -5.42
C HIS A 239 -1.66 -26.65 -6.18
N ASN A 240 -0.84 -27.48 -5.49
CA ASN A 240 0.31 -28.19 -6.06
C ASN A 240 1.34 -27.24 -6.70
N ILE A 241 1.45 -26.02 -6.17
CA ILE A 241 2.52 -25.10 -6.52
C ILE A 241 3.60 -25.26 -5.46
N LYS A 242 4.86 -25.28 -5.90
CA LYS A 242 6.02 -25.40 -5.02
C LYS A 242 6.01 -24.32 -3.94
N ALA A 243 6.22 -24.73 -2.69
CA ALA A 243 6.25 -23.81 -1.56
C ALA A 243 7.49 -22.90 -1.63
N PRO A 244 7.35 -21.59 -1.37
CA PRO A 244 8.46 -20.67 -1.43
C PRO A 244 9.36 -20.78 -0.19
N HIS A 245 10.63 -20.40 -0.35
CA HIS A 245 11.55 -20.20 0.75
C HIS A 245 11.27 -18.85 1.41
N ILE A 246 11.08 -18.85 2.72
CA ILE A 246 10.59 -17.66 3.44
C ILE A 246 11.74 -17.02 4.21
N ALA A 247 11.97 -15.73 3.97
CA ALA A 247 12.92 -14.94 4.75
C ALA A 247 12.36 -14.64 6.16
N ALA A 248 12.84 -15.35 7.19
CA ALA A 248 12.41 -15.16 8.57
C ALA A 248 13.44 -14.35 9.38
N GLY A 249 12.98 -13.34 10.13
CA GLY A 249 13.88 -12.59 11.02
C GLY A 249 14.31 -13.42 12.24
N ASN A 250 15.55 -13.25 12.71
CA ASN A 250 16.07 -13.94 13.91
C ASN A 250 15.23 -13.70 15.18
N ASN A 251 14.38 -12.67 15.25
CA ASN A 251 13.50 -12.45 16.39
C ASN A 251 12.42 -13.54 16.56
N LEU A 252 12.21 -14.40 15.56
CA LEU A 252 11.31 -15.55 15.61
C LEU A 252 12.04 -16.86 15.96
N SER A 253 13.31 -16.82 16.36
CA SER A 253 14.13 -18.01 16.61
C SER A 253 13.88 -18.66 17.98
N ILE A 254 12.62 -19.01 18.28
CA ILE A 254 12.25 -19.66 19.54
C ILE A 254 12.50 -21.18 19.46
N PRO A 255 13.12 -21.85 20.45
CA PRO A 255 13.47 -23.28 20.36
C PRO A 255 12.25 -24.18 20.12
N VAL A 256 12.24 -25.02 19.08
CA VAL A 256 11.11 -25.80 18.48
C VAL A 256 10.45 -25.10 17.27
N LEU A 257 10.16 -23.80 17.34
CA LEU A 257 9.51 -23.02 16.27
C LEU A 257 10.52 -22.79 15.17
N SER A 258 11.77 -22.52 15.56
CA SER A 258 12.90 -22.47 14.63
C SER A 258 13.13 -23.78 13.89
N VAL A 259 12.80 -24.93 14.50
CA VAL A 259 12.91 -26.23 13.82
C VAL A 259 11.76 -26.37 12.82
N LEU A 260 10.53 -26.07 13.24
CA LEU A 260 9.35 -26.12 12.38
C LEU A 260 9.48 -25.18 11.17
N ILE A 261 9.85 -23.92 11.38
CA ILE A 261 10.06 -22.93 10.32
C ILE A 261 11.10 -23.44 9.30
N ARG A 262 12.25 -23.97 9.77
CA ARG A 262 13.26 -24.55 8.89
C ARG A 262 12.75 -25.78 8.14
N LYS A 263 11.93 -26.62 8.78
CA LYS A 263 11.29 -27.79 8.14
C LYS A 263 10.27 -27.42 7.06
N LEU A 264 9.75 -26.19 7.10
CA LEU A 264 8.75 -25.68 6.16
C LEU A 264 9.32 -24.81 5.03
N GLY A 265 10.64 -24.56 5.01
CA GLY A 265 11.28 -23.73 3.97
C GLY A 265 11.71 -22.34 4.43
N GLY A 266 11.51 -22.00 5.72
CA GLY A 266 11.98 -20.73 6.26
C GLY A 266 13.50 -20.74 6.52
N PHE A 267 14.17 -19.67 6.11
CA PHE A 267 15.59 -19.42 6.38
C PHE A 267 15.76 -18.16 7.22
N PHE A 268 16.72 -18.17 8.14
CA PHE A 268 16.84 -17.14 9.17
C PHE A 268 17.83 -16.03 8.78
N ILE A 269 17.36 -14.77 8.86
CA ILE A 269 18.12 -13.58 8.50
C ILE A 269 18.30 -12.65 9.72
N ARG A 270 19.51 -12.10 9.84
CA ARG A 270 19.84 -11.07 10.84
C ARG A 270 19.26 -9.71 10.42
N ARG A 271 18.49 -9.08 11.31
CA ARG A 271 17.88 -7.75 11.07
C ARG A 271 18.90 -6.63 10.93
N LYS A 272 19.98 -6.65 11.73
CA LYS A 272 21.11 -5.74 11.58
C LYS A 272 22.10 -6.40 10.63
N MET A 273 21.95 -6.11 9.34
CA MET A 273 22.89 -6.56 8.32
C MET A 273 24.23 -5.80 8.39
N GLU A 274 24.36 -4.80 9.27
CA GLU A 274 25.40 -3.78 9.15
C GLU A 274 26.58 -3.84 10.11
N GLU A 275 26.44 -4.35 11.34
CA GLU A 275 27.48 -4.09 12.35
C GLU A 275 27.77 -5.31 13.23
N THR A 276 29.02 -5.78 13.19
CA THR A 276 29.65 -6.50 14.31
C THR A 276 29.77 -5.54 15.50
N GLU A 277 29.98 -6.05 16.74
CA GLU A 277 30.14 -5.19 17.94
C GLU A 277 31.20 -4.08 17.75
N ASP A 278 32.18 -4.31 16.87
CA ASP A 278 33.26 -3.40 16.47
C ASP A 278 32.91 -2.37 15.37
N GLY A 279 31.67 -2.31 14.88
CA GLY A 279 31.24 -1.33 13.85
C GLY A 279 31.73 -1.62 12.42
N LYS A 280 32.37 -2.78 12.17
CA LYS A 280 32.73 -3.24 10.81
C LYS A 280 31.55 -4.00 10.17
N LYS A 281 31.42 -3.84 8.84
CA LYS A 281 30.47 -4.62 8.01
C LYS A 281 30.82 -6.11 8.07
N ASP A 282 29.90 -6.97 8.50
CA ASP A 282 30.07 -8.44 8.45
C ASP A 282 30.07 -8.92 6.99
N VAL A 283 31.24 -8.86 6.35
CA VAL A 283 31.46 -9.23 4.94
C VAL A 283 31.19 -10.72 4.72
N LEU A 284 31.54 -11.56 5.71
CA LEU A 284 31.33 -12.99 5.66
C LEU A 284 29.84 -13.33 5.61
N TYR A 285 29.04 -12.79 6.53
CA TYR A 285 27.60 -13.05 6.56
C TYR A 285 26.89 -12.58 5.28
N ARG A 286 27.21 -11.37 4.80
CA ARG A 286 26.64 -10.86 3.54
C ARG A 286 26.98 -11.75 2.35
N SER A 287 28.23 -12.22 2.26
CA SER A 287 28.67 -13.09 1.17
C SER A 287 27.99 -14.46 1.23
N LEU A 288 27.80 -15.02 2.43
CA LEU A 288 27.06 -16.26 2.64
C LEU A 288 25.58 -16.12 2.25
N LEU A 289 24.91 -15.05 2.68
CA LEU A 289 23.50 -14.80 2.36
C LEU A 289 23.30 -14.59 0.85
N HIS A 290 24.16 -13.79 0.22
CA HIS A 290 24.12 -13.55 -1.22
C HIS A 290 24.26 -14.85 -2.00
N THR A 291 25.30 -15.63 -1.69
CA THR A 291 25.57 -16.89 -2.39
C THR A 291 24.48 -17.93 -2.12
N TYR A 292 23.88 -17.94 -0.92
CA TYR A 292 22.75 -18.81 -0.60
C TYR A 292 21.53 -18.51 -1.47
N ILE A 293 21.13 -17.24 -1.60
CA ILE A 293 19.98 -16.86 -2.43
C ILE A 293 20.27 -17.13 -3.91
N GLU A 294 21.48 -16.82 -4.37
CA GLU A 294 21.93 -17.14 -5.72
C GLU A 294 21.80 -18.65 -6.01
N GLU A 295 22.23 -19.51 -5.09
CA GLU A 295 22.10 -20.96 -5.21
C GLU A 295 20.64 -21.43 -5.24
N LEU A 296 19.76 -20.82 -4.43
CA LEU A 296 18.32 -21.10 -4.49
C LEU A 296 17.74 -20.75 -5.87
N MET A 297 18.15 -19.63 -6.46
CA MET A 297 17.68 -19.19 -7.77
C MET A 297 18.19 -20.10 -8.89
N LYS A 298 19.47 -20.53 -8.84
CA LYS A 298 20.04 -21.51 -9.77
C LYS A 298 19.30 -22.85 -9.74
N GLN A 299 18.85 -23.27 -8.55
CA GLN A 299 18.02 -24.47 -8.38
C GLN A 299 16.52 -24.22 -8.63
N GLN A 300 16.15 -23.11 -9.29
CA GLN A 300 14.78 -22.73 -9.66
C GLN A 300 13.80 -22.80 -8.47
N GLN A 301 14.26 -22.38 -7.29
CA GLN A 301 13.42 -22.33 -6.10
C GLN A 301 12.58 -21.06 -6.07
N PHE A 302 11.41 -21.13 -5.46
CA PHE A 302 10.58 -19.95 -5.26
C PHE A 302 10.96 -19.27 -3.95
N LEU A 303 10.85 -17.96 -3.91
CA LEU A 303 11.21 -17.12 -2.76
C LEU A 303 10.01 -16.26 -2.34
N GLU A 304 9.82 -16.07 -1.04
CA GLU A 304 8.85 -15.13 -0.49
C GLU A 304 9.58 -14.04 0.29
N VAL A 305 9.40 -12.78 -0.12
CA VAL A 305 10.08 -11.63 0.47
C VAL A 305 9.09 -10.51 0.78
N TYR A 306 9.06 -10.11 2.04
CA TYR A 306 8.32 -8.92 2.48
C TYR A 306 9.17 -7.68 2.30
N LEU A 307 8.89 -6.90 1.25
CA LEU A 307 9.63 -5.66 0.94
C LEU A 307 9.54 -4.62 2.06
N GLU A 308 8.47 -4.62 2.86
CA GLU A 308 8.32 -3.72 4.00
C GLU A 308 9.31 -4.01 5.15
N GLY A 309 9.83 -5.25 5.24
CA GLY A 309 10.72 -5.72 6.32
C GLY A 309 10.06 -5.88 7.71
N THR A 310 8.89 -5.28 7.92
CA THR A 310 8.05 -5.43 9.12
C THR A 310 6.58 -5.39 8.74
N ARG A 311 5.71 -6.02 9.56
CA ARG A 311 4.25 -5.89 9.43
C ARG A 311 3.83 -4.43 9.53
N SER A 312 2.82 -4.06 8.76
CA SER A 312 2.12 -2.80 8.87
C SER A 312 1.49 -2.64 10.26
N ARG A 313 1.66 -1.45 10.83
CA ARG A 313 1.08 -1.05 12.11
C ARG A 313 -0.07 -0.07 11.96
N SER A 314 -0.20 0.55 10.78
CA SER A 314 -1.23 1.55 10.46
C SER A 314 -2.28 1.01 9.50
N GLY A 315 -2.09 -0.17 8.91
CA GLY A 315 -2.94 -0.71 7.85
C GLY A 315 -2.44 -0.32 6.45
N LYS A 316 -1.53 0.66 6.35
CA LYS A 316 -0.86 1.09 5.11
C LYS A 316 0.45 0.33 4.87
N PRO A 317 0.85 0.07 3.61
CA PRO A 317 2.15 -0.52 3.33
C PRO A 317 3.29 0.42 3.77
N SER A 318 4.31 -0.13 4.43
CA SER A 318 5.49 0.63 4.84
C SER A 318 6.45 0.89 3.67
N PRO A 319 7.36 1.87 3.77
CA PRO A 319 8.39 2.09 2.76
C PRO A 319 9.24 0.84 2.49
N ALA A 320 9.51 0.56 1.22
CA ALA A 320 10.22 -0.64 0.79
C ALA A 320 11.70 -0.65 1.24
N ARG A 321 12.18 -1.84 1.60
CA ARG A 321 13.58 -2.17 1.89
C ARG A 321 14.06 -3.23 0.91
N ALA A 322 14.74 -2.79 -0.14
CA ALA A 322 15.05 -3.64 -1.28
C ALA A 322 16.29 -4.54 -1.12
N GLY A 323 16.78 -4.78 0.10
CA GLY A 323 18.07 -5.47 0.32
C GLY A 323 18.11 -6.95 -0.12
N LEU A 324 17.00 -7.69 -0.03
CA LEU A 324 16.93 -9.05 -0.59
C LEU A 324 16.64 -9.02 -2.09
N LEU A 325 15.84 -8.05 -2.54
CA LEU A 325 15.53 -7.84 -3.95
C LEU A 325 16.78 -7.47 -4.75
N SER A 326 17.71 -6.72 -4.17
CA SER A 326 18.98 -6.39 -4.82
C SER A 326 19.80 -7.63 -5.13
N ILE A 327 19.83 -8.63 -4.23
CA ILE A 327 20.54 -9.89 -4.48
C ILE A 327 19.94 -10.64 -5.67
N VAL A 328 18.60 -10.62 -5.81
CA VAL A 328 17.91 -11.26 -6.94
C VAL A 328 18.22 -10.54 -8.25
N VAL A 329 18.16 -9.21 -8.27
CA VAL A 329 18.51 -8.39 -9.44
C VAL A 329 19.98 -8.57 -9.82
N ASP A 330 20.89 -8.59 -8.84
CA ASP A 330 22.32 -8.81 -9.05
C ASP A 330 22.57 -10.20 -9.66
N THR A 331 21.88 -11.24 -9.15
CA THR A 331 21.99 -12.62 -9.66
C THR A 331 21.54 -12.72 -11.13
N LEU A 332 20.51 -11.96 -11.51
CA LEU A 332 20.06 -11.88 -12.90
C LEU A 332 21.07 -11.12 -13.77
N CYS A 333 21.58 -9.98 -13.28
CA CYS A 333 22.52 -9.14 -14.02
C CYS A 333 23.89 -9.81 -14.23
N THR A 334 24.34 -10.69 -13.32
CA THR A 334 25.57 -11.48 -13.50
C THR A 334 25.40 -12.64 -14.48
N GLY A 335 24.19 -12.89 -14.98
CA GLY A 335 23.89 -13.99 -15.91
C GLY A 335 23.88 -15.37 -15.25
N ALA A 336 23.83 -15.44 -13.91
CA ALA A 336 23.76 -16.72 -13.19
C ALA A 336 22.44 -17.46 -13.43
N ILE A 337 21.39 -16.74 -13.84
CA ILE A 337 20.06 -17.24 -14.20
C ILE A 337 19.56 -16.49 -15.44
N GLY A 338 18.69 -17.13 -16.23
CA GLY A 338 18.14 -16.53 -17.45
C GLY A 338 17.07 -15.46 -17.20
N ASP A 339 16.19 -15.70 -16.22
CA ASP A 339 15.11 -14.78 -15.81
C ASP A 339 14.53 -15.16 -14.43
N VAL A 340 13.72 -14.27 -13.85
CA VAL A 340 12.95 -14.46 -12.61
C VAL A 340 11.55 -13.88 -12.80
N LEU A 341 10.51 -14.60 -12.41
CA LEU A 341 9.15 -14.03 -12.39
C LEU A 341 8.83 -13.38 -11.06
N VAL A 342 8.35 -12.15 -11.12
CA VAL A 342 7.90 -11.39 -9.95
C VAL A 342 6.39 -11.51 -9.81
N VAL A 343 5.91 -11.87 -8.63
CA VAL A 343 4.48 -12.01 -8.31
C VAL A 343 4.13 -11.09 -7.14
N PRO A 344 3.57 -9.90 -7.40
CA PRO A 344 2.97 -9.06 -6.36
C PRO A 344 1.77 -9.78 -5.73
N VAL A 345 1.61 -9.71 -4.41
CA VAL A 345 0.50 -10.37 -3.70
C VAL A 345 -0.21 -9.40 -2.75
N GLY A 346 -1.50 -9.18 -2.98
CA GLY A 346 -2.38 -8.43 -2.09
C GLY A 346 -3.00 -9.34 -1.02
N ILE A 347 -3.13 -8.83 0.21
CA ILE A 347 -3.79 -9.54 1.31
C ILE A 347 -4.69 -8.57 2.07
N SER A 348 -5.93 -8.98 2.32
CA SER A 348 -6.92 -8.22 3.07
C SER A 348 -7.65 -9.09 4.10
N TYR A 349 -7.92 -8.50 5.27
CA TYR A 349 -8.52 -9.16 6.43
C TYR A 349 -9.74 -8.37 6.89
N ASP A 350 -10.86 -9.02 7.19
CA ASP A 350 -11.94 -8.34 7.91
C ASP A 350 -11.47 -7.93 9.31
N ARG A 351 -10.79 -8.84 10.02
CA ARG A 351 -10.22 -8.59 11.34
C ARG A 351 -8.83 -9.21 11.46
N ILE A 352 -7.84 -8.41 11.86
CA ILE A 352 -6.50 -8.92 12.10
C ILE A 352 -6.44 -9.66 13.43
N ILE A 353 -5.68 -10.74 13.45
CA ILE A 353 -5.59 -11.66 14.58
C ILE A 353 -4.82 -11.09 15.77
N GLU A 354 -3.88 -10.20 15.48
CA GLU A 354 -2.90 -9.70 16.43
C GLU A 354 -3.47 -8.53 17.25
N GLY A 355 -3.69 -8.74 18.54
CA GLY A 355 -4.19 -7.69 19.44
C GLY A 355 -3.14 -6.69 19.94
N ASN A 356 -1.91 -6.70 19.42
CA ASN A 356 -0.78 -5.93 19.96
C ASN A 356 -0.48 -4.63 19.20
N TYR A 357 -1.11 -4.35 18.05
CA TYR A 357 -0.80 -3.14 17.27
C TYR A 357 -1.14 -1.87 18.05
N ASN A 358 -2.23 -1.84 18.82
CA ASN A 358 -2.57 -0.70 19.69
C ASN A 358 -1.44 -0.40 20.69
N SER A 359 -0.83 -1.44 21.28
CA SER A 359 0.30 -1.25 22.19
C SER A 359 1.54 -0.70 21.48
N GLU A 360 1.80 -1.13 20.24
CA GLU A 360 2.93 -0.67 19.42
C GLU A 360 2.71 0.75 18.90
N GLN A 361 1.46 1.10 18.53
CA GLN A 361 1.03 2.46 18.19
C GLN A 361 1.06 3.40 19.40
N LEU A 362 0.93 2.87 20.61
CA LEU A 362 1.19 3.59 21.87
C LEU A 362 2.68 3.72 22.21
N GLY A 363 3.58 3.34 21.29
CA GLY A 363 5.02 3.46 21.46
C GLY A 363 5.64 2.45 22.42
N LYS A 364 4.89 1.43 22.88
CA LYS A 364 5.46 0.38 23.74
C LYS A 364 6.44 -0.47 22.93
N PRO A 365 7.58 -0.88 23.53
CA PRO A 365 8.58 -1.67 22.82
C PRO A 365 7.98 -3.00 22.38
N LYS A 366 8.41 -3.48 21.20
CA LYS A 366 8.00 -4.79 20.70
C LYS A 366 8.43 -5.86 21.70
N LYS A 367 7.47 -6.55 22.31
CA LYS A 367 7.74 -7.70 23.17
C LYS A 367 8.03 -8.91 22.28
N ASN A 368 9.12 -9.62 22.56
CA ASN A 368 9.34 -10.93 21.94
C ASN A 368 8.22 -11.88 22.39
N GLU A 369 7.67 -12.63 21.45
CA GLU A 369 6.62 -13.59 21.75
C GLU A 369 7.24 -14.79 22.50
N SER A 370 6.59 -15.22 23.58
CA SER A 370 6.98 -16.44 24.30
C SER A 370 6.17 -17.63 23.78
N TRP A 371 6.71 -18.84 23.91
CA TRP A 371 5.99 -20.09 23.60
C TRP A 371 4.59 -20.16 24.23
N TRP A 372 4.53 -19.84 25.52
CA TRP A 372 3.28 -19.81 26.27
C TRP A 372 2.34 -18.73 25.75
N GLY A 373 2.88 -17.57 25.37
CA GLY A 373 2.13 -16.48 24.74
C GLY A 373 1.53 -16.89 23.39
N ILE A 374 2.28 -17.62 22.55
CA ILE A 374 1.80 -18.15 21.27
C ILE A 374 0.73 -19.20 21.50
N ALA A 375 0.95 -20.17 22.38
CA ALA A 375 -0.03 -21.24 22.67
C ALA A 375 -1.34 -20.67 23.24
N CYS A 376 -1.26 -19.77 24.22
CA CYS A 376 -2.43 -19.04 24.74
C CYS A 376 -3.09 -18.19 23.64
N GLY A 377 -2.28 -17.60 22.76
CA GLY A 377 -2.72 -16.85 21.59
C GLY A 377 -3.58 -17.71 20.67
N VAL A 378 -3.09 -18.86 20.24
CA VAL A 378 -3.80 -19.83 19.38
C VAL A 378 -5.10 -20.30 20.04
N PHE A 379 -5.08 -20.60 21.33
CA PHE A 379 -6.29 -21.02 22.05
C PHE A 379 -7.34 -19.91 22.14
N ARG A 380 -6.90 -18.66 22.37
CA ARG A 380 -7.77 -17.48 22.32
C ARG A 380 -8.31 -17.23 20.91
N MET A 381 -7.49 -17.49 19.88
CA MET A 381 -7.89 -17.33 18.49
C MET A 381 -8.99 -18.32 18.10
N LEU A 382 -8.87 -19.59 18.50
CA LEU A 382 -9.90 -20.61 18.22
C LEU A 382 -11.26 -20.31 18.86
N ARG A 383 -11.32 -19.38 19.82
CA ARG A 383 -12.56 -18.93 20.47
C ARG A 383 -13.17 -17.68 19.84
N LYS A 384 -12.50 -17.07 18.85
CA LYS A 384 -12.92 -15.83 18.21
C LYS A 384 -13.12 -16.05 16.72
N ASN A 385 -14.08 -15.33 16.15
CA ASN A 385 -14.27 -15.25 14.71
C ASN A 385 -13.53 -14.03 14.16
N TYR A 386 -12.64 -14.25 13.19
CA TYR A 386 -11.86 -13.19 12.54
C TYR A 386 -12.40 -12.80 11.16
N GLY A 387 -13.56 -13.33 10.78
CA GLY A 387 -14.21 -13.00 9.51
C GLY A 387 -13.53 -13.67 8.33
N CYS A 388 -13.50 -12.97 7.19
CA CYS A 388 -12.95 -13.45 5.94
C CYS A 388 -11.55 -12.89 5.68
N VAL A 389 -10.76 -13.67 4.94
CA VAL A 389 -9.46 -13.26 4.39
C VAL A 389 -9.54 -13.35 2.88
N ARG A 390 -9.01 -12.34 2.19
CA ARG A 390 -8.88 -12.33 0.75
C ARG A 390 -7.42 -12.20 0.36
N VAL A 391 -6.96 -13.11 -0.50
CA VAL A 391 -5.61 -13.10 -1.07
C VAL A 391 -5.73 -12.97 -2.58
N ASP A 392 -5.07 -11.96 -3.13
CA ASP A 392 -5.08 -11.65 -4.55
C ASP A 392 -3.66 -11.80 -5.10
N PHE A 393 -3.47 -12.75 -6.02
CA PHE A 393 -2.20 -12.95 -6.72
C PHE A 393 -2.23 -12.14 -8.01
N ASN A 394 -1.24 -11.27 -8.19
CA ASN A 394 -1.14 -10.50 -9.42
C ASN A 394 -0.47 -11.35 -10.51
N GLN A 395 -0.69 -10.97 -11.77
CA GLN A 395 -0.10 -11.56 -12.95
C GLN A 395 1.43 -11.59 -12.81
N PRO A 396 2.06 -12.76 -12.87
CA PRO A 396 3.52 -12.87 -12.88
C PRO A 396 4.11 -12.10 -14.06
N PHE A 397 5.21 -11.39 -13.83
CA PHE A 397 5.93 -10.68 -14.89
C PHE A 397 7.43 -10.95 -14.84
N SER A 398 8.08 -10.91 -16.01
CA SER A 398 9.52 -11.08 -16.16
C SER A 398 10.29 -9.92 -15.55
N LEU A 399 11.22 -10.24 -14.63
CA LEU A 399 12.13 -9.26 -14.06
C LEU A 399 13.11 -8.75 -15.12
N LYS A 400 13.59 -9.62 -16.01
CA LYS A 400 14.50 -9.23 -17.09
C LYS A 400 13.84 -8.20 -18.00
N GLU A 401 12.61 -8.48 -18.44
CA GLU A 401 11.83 -7.57 -19.27
C GLU A 401 11.65 -6.19 -18.60
N TYR A 402 11.32 -6.19 -17.30
CA TYR A 402 11.19 -4.95 -16.54
C TYR A 402 12.49 -4.15 -16.53
N LEU A 403 13.63 -4.79 -16.25
CA LEU A 403 14.93 -4.10 -16.19
C LEU A 403 15.35 -3.55 -17.55
N ASP A 404 15.13 -4.31 -18.63
CA ASP A 404 15.46 -3.88 -20.00
C ASP A 404 14.58 -2.69 -20.42
N THR A 405 13.29 -2.73 -20.09
CA THR A 405 12.37 -1.61 -20.35
C THR A 405 12.77 -0.36 -19.57
N GLN A 406 13.13 -0.48 -18.29
CA GLN A 406 13.54 0.68 -17.49
C GLN A 406 14.90 1.26 -17.92
N ARG A 407 15.82 0.45 -18.45
CA ARG A 407 17.08 0.93 -19.03
C ARG A 407 16.87 1.87 -20.21
N SER A 408 15.85 1.61 -21.02
CA SER A 408 15.50 2.46 -22.16
C SER A 408 14.84 3.79 -21.77
N ARG A 409 14.35 3.91 -20.53
CA ARG A 409 13.71 5.13 -20.02
C ARG A 409 14.74 6.00 -19.33
N HIS A 410 14.84 7.27 -19.74
CA HIS A 410 15.54 8.26 -18.94
C HIS A 410 14.79 8.46 -17.62
N ILE A 411 15.40 8.00 -16.53
CA ILE A 411 14.86 8.21 -15.18
C ILE A 411 15.56 9.48 -14.66
N PRO A 412 14.87 10.63 -14.53
CA PRO A 412 15.47 11.79 -13.93
C PRO A 412 15.92 11.46 -12.49
N PRO A 413 17.03 12.04 -12.02
CA PRO A 413 17.49 11.83 -10.65
C PRO A 413 16.39 12.28 -9.68
N PRO A 414 16.22 11.58 -8.54
CA PRO A 414 15.22 11.98 -7.56
C PRO A 414 15.62 13.34 -6.98
N LEU A 415 14.82 14.37 -7.25
CA LEU A 415 14.95 15.67 -6.59
C LEU A 415 14.73 15.49 -5.08
N SER A 416 15.52 16.20 -4.26
CA SER A 416 15.31 16.20 -2.82
C SER A 416 13.97 16.87 -2.50
N LEU A 417 13.34 16.43 -1.40
CA LEU A 417 12.11 17.04 -0.92
C LEU A 417 12.33 18.53 -0.61
N GLU A 418 13.50 18.85 -0.06
CA GLU A 418 13.98 20.21 0.17
C GLU A 418 13.95 21.06 -1.12
N ASN A 419 14.61 20.62 -2.19
CA ASN A 419 14.66 21.39 -3.45
C ASN A 419 13.28 21.57 -4.09
N THR A 420 12.38 20.61 -3.88
CA THR A 420 11.03 20.63 -4.49
C THR A 420 10.08 21.57 -3.75
N LEU A 421 10.15 21.62 -2.41
CA LEU A 421 9.13 22.30 -1.59
C LEU A 421 9.62 23.57 -0.90
N MET A 422 10.91 23.72 -0.65
CA MET A 422 11.43 24.90 0.05
C MET A 422 11.17 26.22 -0.67
N PRO A 423 11.28 26.31 -2.01
CA PRO A 423 10.91 27.52 -2.73
C PRO A 423 9.45 27.91 -2.47
N THR A 424 8.54 26.93 -2.42
CA THR A 424 7.11 27.15 -2.16
C THR A 424 6.82 27.52 -0.70
N ILE A 425 7.56 26.98 0.27
CA ILE A 425 7.29 27.17 1.71
C ILE A 425 7.90 28.46 2.25
N ILE A 426 9.14 28.80 1.86
CA ILE A 426 9.87 29.91 2.45
C ILE A 426 9.86 31.17 1.57
N SER A 427 9.67 31.04 0.25
CA SER A 427 9.66 32.15 -0.70
C SER A 427 10.88 33.09 -0.56
N GLU A 428 12.08 32.51 -0.51
CA GLU A 428 13.31 33.25 -0.81
C GLU A 428 13.93 32.55 -2.02
N GLN A 429 14.03 33.25 -3.15
CA GLN A 429 14.99 32.91 -4.18
C GLN A 429 16.38 32.98 -3.54
N PRO A 430 17.17 31.90 -3.49
CA PRO A 430 18.59 32.10 -3.66
C PRO A 430 18.76 32.58 -5.10
N GLU A 431 19.48 33.69 -5.31
CA GLU A 431 20.09 33.95 -6.61
C GLU A 431 21.03 32.76 -6.94
N LEU A 432 20.47 31.72 -7.54
CA LEU A 432 21.22 30.70 -8.24
C LEU A 432 21.48 31.28 -9.62
N PHE A 433 22.74 31.67 -9.81
CA PHE A 433 23.39 31.88 -11.10
C PHE A 433 22.63 31.21 -12.25
N GLU A 434 21.86 32.00 -13.00
CA GLU A 434 21.49 31.66 -14.37
C GLU A 434 22.80 31.56 -15.16
N GLY A 435 23.26 30.32 -15.34
CA GLY A 435 24.48 30.04 -16.08
C GLY A 435 25.29 28.89 -15.50
N GLN A 436 24.66 27.74 -15.25
CA GLN A 436 25.35 26.43 -15.24
C GLN A 436 24.43 25.18 -15.15
N GLU A 437 23.13 25.26 -15.47
CA GLU A 437 22.26 24.06 -15.43
C GLU A 437 22.16 23.28 -16.75
N GLU A 438 22.70 23.79 -17.87
CA GLU A 438 22.71 23.05 -19.14
C GLU A 438 23.95 22.14 -19.34
N GLU A 439 24.94 22.16 -18.44
CA GLU A 439 26.17 21.33 -18.59
C GLU A 439 26.26 20.13 -17.63
N GLN A 440 25.23 19.83 -16.84
CA GLN A 440 25.26 18.70 -15.88
C GLN A 440 24.22 17.59 -16.12
N ALA A 441 23.50 17.62 -17.25
CA ALA A 441 22.61 16.53 -17.65
C ALA A 441 23.33 15.28 -18.18
N ASP A 442 24.63 15.40 -18.54
CA ASP A 442 25.41 14.34 -19.21
C ASP A 442 26.48 13.66 -18.33
N ARG A 443 26.42 13.79 -17.00
CA ARG A 443 27.21 12.92 -16.13
C ARG A 443 26.45 11.63 -15.89
N GLU A 444 26.80 10.58 -16.65
CA GLU A 444 26.40 9.21 -16.35
C GLU A 444 26.53 8.96 -14.84
N LEU A 445 25.39 8.78 -14.17
CA LEU A 445 25.37 8.40 -12.76
C LEU A 445 26.22 7.13 -12.62
N PRO A 446 27.11 7.03 -11.61
CA PRO A 446 27.83 5.79 -11.36
C PRO A 446 26.87 4.61 -11.38
N GLU A 447 27.19 3.57 -12.16
CA GLU A 447 26.27 2.47 -12.47
C GLU A 447 25.64 1.83 -11.21
N GLU A 448 26.36 1.87 -10.09
CA GLU A 448 25.89 1.40 -8.79
C GLU A 448 24.74 2.25 -8.21
N ILE A 449 24.74 3.57 -8.40
CA ILE A 449 23.67 4.48 -7.95
C ILE A 449 22.42 4.26 -8.80
N TYR A 450 22.57 4.19 -10.13
CA TYR A 450 21.49 3.88 -11.04
C TYR A 450 20.83 2.54 -10.71
N ARG A 451 21.64 1.49 -10.46
CA ARG A 451 21.15 0.16 -10.08
C ARG A 451 20.34 0.20 -8.78
N ARG A 452 20.81 0.91 -7.76
CA ARG A 452 20.08 1.08 -6.49
C ARG A 452 18.74 1.79 -6.69
N GLN A 453 18.71 2.82 -7.54
CA GLN A 453 17.47 3.54 -7.87
C GLN A 453 16.49 2.64 -8.61
N LEU A 454 16.95 1.87 -9.60
CA LEU A 454 16.14 0.91 -10.34
C LEU A 454 15.51 -0.15 -9.42
N ILE A 455 16.31 -0.71 -8.50
CA ILE A 455 15.84 -1.69 -7.50
C ILE A 455 14.80 -1.05 -6.55
N ASN A 456 15.02 0.18 -6.10
CA ASN A 456 14.07 0.90 -5.26
C ASN A 456 12.76 1.19 -6.00
N ASN A 457 12.83 1.57 -7.27
CA ASN A 457 11.66 1.80 -8.11
C ASN A 457 10.87 0.49 -8.33
N LEU A 458 11.55 -0.62 -8.64
CA LEU A 458 10.90 -1.93 -8.71
C LEU A 458 10.16 -2.26 -7.40
N ALA A 459 10.82 -2.06 -6.25
CA ALA A 459 10.22 -2.35 -4.95
C ALA A 459 8.97 -1.48 -4.67
N LYS A 460 9.04 -0.17 -4.97
CA LYS A 460 7.89 0.75 -4.87
C LYS A 460 6.76 0.34 -5.82
N HIS A 461 7.09 0.00 -7.07
CA HIS A 461 6.12 -0.41 -8.08
C HIS A 461 5.36 -1.67 -7.66
N VAL A 462 6.08 -2.69 -7.17
CA VAL A 462 5.49 -3.94 -6.68
C VAL A 462 4.59 -3.70 -5.48
N LEU A 463 5.03 -2.94 -4.47
CA LEU A 463 4.20 -2.63 -3.29
C LEU A 463 2.95 -1.85 -3.67
N PHE A 464 3.06 -0.87 -4.56
CA PHE A 464 1.92 -0.12 -5.08
C PHE A 464 0.92 -1.07 -5.77
N THR A 465 1.43 -1.96 -6.63
CA THR A 465 0.63 -2.92 -7.39
C THR A 465 -0.06 -3.95 -6.48
N ALA A 466 0.63 -4.46 -5.46
CA ALA A 466 0.08 -5.38 -4.47
C ALA A 466 -0.96 -4.73 -3.55
N ASN A 467 -0.74 -3.46 -3.17
CA ASN A 467 -1.72 -2.71 -2.38
C ASN A 467 -2.97 -2.38 -3.21
N LYS A 468 -2.81 -1.93 -4.47
CA LYS A 468 -3.93 -1.61 -5.37
C LYS A 468 -4.79 -2.84 -5.70
N SER A 469 -4.20 -4.03 -5.79
CA SER A 469 -4.95 -5.28 -6.03
C SER A 469 -5.59 -5.87 -4.77
N SER A 470 -5.26 -5.39 -3.58
CA SER A 470 -5.81 -5.90 -2.33
C SER A 470 -7.30 -5.54 -2.22
N SER A 471 -8.18 -6.53 -2.10
CA SER A 471 -9.63 -6.28 -2.02
C SER A 471 -10.01 -5.42 -0.81
N ILE A 472 -11.04 -4.57 -0.96
CA ILE A 472 -11.58 -3.78 0.16
C ILE A 472 -12.57 -4.62 0.97
N MET A 473 -12.35 -4.72 2.28
CA MET A 473 -13.20 -5.48 3.21
C MET A 473 -14.34 -4.63 3.77
N SER A 474 -15.37 -5.29 4.29
CA SER A 474 -16.55 -4.64 4.85
C SER A 474 -16.22 -3.75 6.05
N THR A 475 -15.30 -4.21 6.92
CA THR A 475 -14.81 -3.48 8.08
C THR A 475 -14.05 -2.21 7.70
N HIS A 476 -13.35 -2.19 6.56
CA HIS A 476 -12.66 -0.99 6.10
C HIS A 476 -13.67 0.13 5.77
N ILE A 477 -14.76 -0.20 5.06
CA ILE A 477 -15.79 0.77 4.67
C ILE A 477 -16.51 1.31 5.91
N VAL A 478 -16.96 0.43 6.80
CA VAL A 478 -17.66 0.84 8.04
C VAL A 478 -16.77 1.71 8.92
N ALA A 479 -15.50 1.34 9.13
CA ALA A 479 -14.57 2.14 9.92
C ALA A 479 -14.32 3.52 9.30
N CYS A 480 -14.17 3.59 7.97
CA CYS A 480 -14.00 4.85 7.24
C CYS A 480 -15.23 5.77 7.37
N LEU A 481 -16.43 5.23 7.18
CA LEU A 481 -17.67 6.00 7.33
C LEU A 481 -17.85 6.52 8.76
N LEU A 482 -17.59 5.69 9.77
CA LEU A 482 -17.72 6.10 11.18
C LEU A 482 -16.71 7.18 11.58
N LEU A 483 -15.49 7.16 11.06
CA LEU A 483 -14.48 8.16 11.40
C LEU A 483 -14.65 9.48 10.64
N TYR A 484 -14.91 9.41 9.32
CA TYR A 484 -14.79 10.58 8.44
C TYR A 484 -16.13 11.18 8.00
N ARG A 485 -17.23 10.42 8.12
CA ARG A 485 -18.58 10.93 7.81
C ARG A 485 -19.45 11.05 9.06
N HIS A 486 -19.50 10.01 9.88
CA HIS A 486 -20.48 9.80 10.96
C HIS A 486 -19.87 9.83 12.35
N ARG A 487 -18.94 10.77 12.59
CA ARG A 487 -18.16 10.80 13.83
C ARG A 487 -18.99 11.08 15.09
N GLN A 488 -20.10 11.80 14.93
CA GLN A 488 -21.06 12.08 16.01
C GLN A 488 -22.07 10.95 16.24
N GLY A 489 -22.01 9.90 15.43
CA GLY A 489 -22.95 8.78 15.43
C GLY A 489 -23.97 8.86 14.29
N VAL A 490 -24.53 7.71 13.94
CA VAL A 490 -25.47 7.54 12.83
C VAL A 490 -26.46 6.42 13.13
N VAL A 491 -27.67 6.54 12.59
CA VAL A 491 -28.69 5.48 12.65
C VAL A 491 -28.31 4.35 11.69
N LEU A 492 -28.54 3.09 12.08
CA LEU A 492 -28.18 1.92 11.28
C LEU A 492 -28.70 1.99 9.83
N SER A 493 -29.94 2.42 9.60
CA SER A 493 -30.53 2.54 8.26
C SER A 493 -29.72 3.47 7.36
N LYS A 494 -29.31 4.64 7.87
CA LYS A 494 -28.48 5.60 7.15
C LYS A 494 -27.06 5.07 6.92
N LEU A 495 -26.49 4.35 7.89
CA LEU A 495 -25.19 3.72 7.73
C LEU A 495 -25.20 2.67 6.61
N VAL A 496 -26.27 1.87 6.50
CA VAL A 496 -26.43 0.87 5.44
C VAL A 496 -26.56 1.53 4.06
N GLU A 497 -27.31 2.62 3.97
CA GLU A 497 -27.40 3.41 2.72
C GLU A 497 -26.02 3.95 2.31
N ASP A 498 -25.31 4.60 3.22
CA ASP A 498 -24.00 5.19 2.93
C ASP A 498 -22.93 4.12 2.66
N PHE A 499 -23.05 2.94 3.26
CA PHE A 499 -22.23 1.77 2.94
C PHE A 499 -22.46 1.29 1.52
N PHE A 500 -23.73 1.16 1.08
CA PHE A 500 -24.06 0.76 -0.29
C PHE A 500 -23.48 1.75 -1.30
N ASN A 501 -23.68 3.02 -1.03
CA ASN A 501 -23.16 4.14 -1.79
C ASN A 501 -21.62 4.12 -1.91
N MET A 502 -20.90 3.94 -0.79
CA MET A 502 -19.44 3.83 -0.78
C MET A 502 -18.95 2.59 -1.53
N LYS A 503 -19.69 1.47 -1.43
CA LYS A 503 -19.38 0.23 -2.12
C LYS A 503 -19.44 0.40 -3.65
N GLU A 504 -20.46 1.08 -4.18
CA GLU A 504 -20.56 1.38 -5.62
C GLU A 504 -19.42 2.30 -6.08
N GLU A 505 -19.03 3.27 -5.25
CA GLU A 505 -17.97 4.23 -5.55
C GLU A 505 -16.55 3.60 -5.56
N ILE A 506 -16.34 2.54 -4.79
CA ILE A 506 -15.12 1.73 -4.83
C ILE A 506 -15.07 0.91 -6.12
N LEU A 507 -16.20 0.31 -6.53
CA LEU A 507 -16.30 -0.48 -7.75
C LEU A 507 -16.14 0.39 -9.00
N SER A 508 -16.62 1.63 -8.98
CA SER A 508 -16.45 2.57 -10.10
C SER A 508 -14.99 2.93 -10.35
N ARG A 509 -14.13 2.85 -9.33
CA ARG A 509 -12.67 3.05 -9.37
C ARG A 509 -11.85 1.79 -9.66
N ASP A 510 -12.50 0.72 -10.13
CA ASP A 510 -11.87 -0.56 -10.48
C ASP A 510 -11.15 -1.26 -9.30
N PHE A 511 -11.65 -1.11 -8.07
CA PHE A 511 -11.24 -1.89 -6.91
C PHE A 511 -12.20 -3.06 -6.63
N ASP A 512 -11.67 -4.24 -6.29
CA ASP A 512 -12.50 -5.41 -5.89
C ASP A 512 -12.86 -5.37 -4.40
N LEU A 513 -13.93 -6.08 -4.04
CA LEU A 513 -14.49 -6.16 -2.69
C LEU A 513 -14.29 -7.56 -2.09
N GLY A 514 -13.96 -7.65 -0.81
CA GLY A 514 -13.77 -8.92 -0.11
C GLY A 514 -15.06 -9.60 0.38
N PHE A 515 -16.24 -9.04 0.05
CA PHE A 515 -17.54 -9.48 0.56
C PHE A 515 -18.61 -9.44 -0.54
N SER A 516 -19.74 -10.11 -0.33
CA SER A 516 -20.91 -10.14 -1.21
C SER A 516 -22.18 -10.37 -0.39
N GLY A 517 -23.35 -10.04 -0.96
CA GLY A 517 -24.65 -10.26 -0.32
C GLY A 517 -25.40 -8.96 -0.07
N ASN A 518 -26.44 -9.03 0.75
CA ASN A 518 -27.22 -7.86 1.16
C ASN A 518 -26.36 -6.91 2.02
N SER A 519 -26.44 -5.60 1.76
CA SER A 519 -25.66 -4.58 2.48
C SER A 519 -25.95 -4.58 3.98
N GLU A 520 -27.20 -4.80 4.38
CA GLU A 520 -27.60 -4.80 5.79
C GLU A 520 -26.87 -5.90 6.59
N ASP A 521 -26.91 -7.14 6.10
CA ASP A 521 -26.23 -8.28 6.73
C ASP A 521 -24.70 -8.07 6.81
N VAL A 522 -24.13 -7.49 5.75
CA VAL A 522 -22.69 -7.19 5.68
C VAL A 522 -22.30 -6.13 6.70
N VAL A 523 -23.08 -5.05 6.82
CA VAL A 523 -22.86 -3.98 7.80
C VAL A 523 -22.99 -4.52 9.22
N MET A 524 -24.05 -5.27 9.52
CA MET A 524 -24.25 -5.87 10.83
C MET A 524 -23.09 -6.80 11.23
N ARG A 525 -22.59 -7.59 10.28
CA ARG A 525 -21.41 -8.43 10.48
C ARG A 525 -20.14 -7.62 10.72
N ALA A 526 -19.92 -6.55 9.95
CA ALA A 526 -18.77 -5.67 10.14
C ALA A 526 -18.81 -4.98 11.51
N LEU A 527 -19.98 -4.52 11.96
CA LEU A 527 -20.19 -3.94 13.29
C LEU A 527 -19.89 -4.94 14.39
N HIS A 528 -20.31 -6.21 14.25
CA HIS A 528 -19.97 -7.26 15.21
C HIS A 528 -18.46 -7.53 15.29
N LEU A 529 -17.74 -7.50 14.17
CA LEU A 529 -16.28 -7.65 14.17
C LEU A 529 -15.56 -6.46 14.83
N LEU A 530 -16.15 -5.27 14.75
CA LEU A 530 -15.66 -4.00 15.30
C LEU A 530 -16.24 -3.66 16.69
N GLU A 531 -16.94 -4.58 17.36
CA GLU A 531 -17.69 -4.35 18.61
C GLU A 531 -16.88 -3.65 19.71
N ASN A 532 -15.57 -3.89 19.78
CA ASN A 532 -14.70 -3.29 20.80
C ASN A 532 -14.40 -1.81 20.56
N CYS A 533 -14.72 -1.29 19.38
CA CYS A 533 -14.35 0.05 18.93
C CYS A 533 -15.55 0.96 18.71
N ILE A 534 -16.77 0.44 18.85
CA ILE A 534 -18.01 1.15 18.58
C ILE A 534 -18.88 1.16 19.82
N ASN A 535 -19.64 2.24 19.98
CA ASN A 535 -20.70 2.35 20.97
C ASN A 535 -22.04 2.22 20.25
N VAL A 536 -22.83 1.23 20.64
CA VAL A 536 -24.20 1.05 20.13
C VAL A 536 -25.17 1.47 21.22
N THR A 537 -25.96 2.49 20.95
CA THR A 537 -27.02 2.96 21.84
C THR A 537 -28.38 2.67 21.22
N SER A 538 -29.29 2.08 22.00
CA SER A 538 -30.69 1.95 21.59
C SER A 538 -31.38 3.29 21.78
N SER A 539 -32.16 3.74 20.79
CA SER A 539 -33.04 4.90 21.02
C SER A 539 -34.10 4.56 22.07
N SER A 540 -34.38 5.50 22.97
CA SER A 540 -35.47 5.40 23.97
C SER A 540 -36.84 5.71 23.37
N SER A 541 -36.90 6.23 22.15
CA SER A 541 -38.12 6.30 21.33
C SER A 541 -38.45 4.92 20.79
N GLY A 542 -39.70 4.47 20.96
CA GLY A 542 -40.17 3.08 20.74
C GLY A 542 -40.10 2.49 19.33
N ASN A 543 -39.23 3.00 18.45
CA ASN A 543 -39.03 2.51 17.08
C ASN A 543 -37.92 1.44 16.97
N GLY A 544 -37.17 1.15 18.05
CA GLY A 544 -36.15 0.10 18.06
C GLY A 544 -34.93 0.38 17.17
N GLU A 545 -34.68 1.65 16.81
CA GLU A 545 -33.52 2.02 16.00
C GLU A 545 -32.23 2.10 16.84
N PHE A 546 -31.15 1.54 16.29
CA PHE A 546 -29.82 1.57 16.90
C PHE A 546 -29.00 2.74 16.34
N THR A 547 -28.49 3.57 17.24
CA THR A 547 -27.49 4.60 16.91
C THR A 547 -26.10 4.03 17.16
N ILE A 548 -25.23 4.16 16.17
CA ILE A 548 -23.87 3.63 16.19
C ILE A 548 -22.91 4.80 16.14
N ALA A 549 -21.98 4.87 17.09
CA ALA A 549 -20.94 5.89 17.14
C ALA A 549 -19.55 5.27 17.34
N PRO A 550 -18.48 5.90 16.84
CA PRO A 550 -17.12 5.47 17.14
C PRO A 550 -16.82 5.62 18.64
N GLY A 551 -16.08 4.66 19.19
CA GLY A 551 -15.60 4.71 20.57
C GLY A 551 -14.61 5.85 20.76
N GLN A 552 -14.77 6.62 21.83
CA GLN A 552 -13.96 7.82 22.11
C GLN A 552 -12.62 7.51 22.79
N THR A 553 -12.33 6.23 23.07
CA THR A 553 -11.06 5.85 23.69
C THR A 553 -9.94 5.81 22.64
N VAL A 554 -8.73 6.23 23.01
CA VAL A 554 -7.55 6.21 22.11
C VAL A 554 -7.35 4.83 21.44
N PRO A 555 -7.42 3.69 22.15
CA PRO A 555 -7.26 2.38 21.51
C PRO A 555 -8.36 2.04 20.50
N ALA A 556 -9.60 2.47 20.74
CA ALA A 556 -10.72 2.24 19.81
C ALA A 556 -10.54 3.06 18.52
N LEU A 557 -10.17 4.34 18.64
CA LEU A 557 -9.89 5.20 17.49
C LEU A 557 -8.70 4.69 16.66
N PHE A 558 -7.67 4.18 17.34
CA PHE A 558 -6.49 3.60 16.70
C PHE A 558 -6.82 2.31 15.90
N GLU A 559 -7.68 1.45 16.46
CA GLU A 559 -8.19 0.25 15.77
C GLU A 559 -9.10 0.61 14.58
N LEU A 560 -10.01 1.58 14.74
CA LEU A 560 -10.83 2.07 13.62
C LEU A 560 -9.97 2.69 12.52
N ASN A 561 -8.98 3.52 12.89
CA ASN A 561 -8.08 4.14 11.93
C ASN A 561 -7.31 3.07 11.14
N PHE A 562 -6.82 2.04 11.81
CA PHE A 562 -6.15 0.90 11.19
C PHE A 562 -6.99 0.28 10.05
N TYR A 563 -8.27 0.00 10.30
CA TYR A 563 -9.15 -0.57 9.26
C TYR A 563 -9.56 0.46 8.20
N SER A 564 -9.80 1.71 8.60
CA SER A 564 -10.17 2.79 7.66
C SER A 564 -9.07 3.06 6.62
N ASN A 565 -7.80 2.87 6.99
CA ASN A 565 -6.65 3.04 6.11
C ASN A 565 -6.67 2.06 4.92
N GLY A 566 -7.49 1.00 4.97
CA GLY A 566 -7.79 0.15 3.83
C GLY A 566 -8.40 0.92 2.64
N LEU A 567 -9.21 1.98 2.88
CA LEU A 567 -9.79 2.81 1.81
C LEU A 567 -8.88 3.97 1.38
N PHE A 568 -7.83 4.26 2.14
CA PHE A 568 -7.01 5.46 1.94
C PHE A 568 -6.45 5.54 0.51
N HIS A 569 -5.95 4.44 -0.03
CA HIS A 569 -5.38 4.37 -1.38
C HIS A 569 -6.41 4.43 -2.51
N VAL A 570 -7.71 4.26 -2.21
CA VAL A 570 -8.80 4.39 -3.19
C VAL A 570 -9.09 5.86 -3.49
N PHE A 571 -9.08 6.69 -2.44
CA PHE A 571 -9.50 8.10 -2.51
C PHE A 571 -8.34 9.10 -2.41
N ILE A 572 -7.09 8.65 -2.27
CA ILE A 572 -5.96 9.55 -1.97
C ILE A 572 -5.76 10.66 -3.00
N SER A 573 -5.86 10.35 -4.29
CA SER A 573 -5.66 11.35 -5.35
C SER A 573 -6.75 12.42 -5.29
N ASP A 574 -8.02 12.00 -5.16
CA ASP A 574 -9.17 12.88 -5.00
C ASP A 574 -9.08 13.70 -3.70
N ALA A 575 -8.60 13.10 -2.60
CA ALA A 575 -8.42 13.77 -1.31
C ALA A 575 -7.32 14.85 -1.32
N VAL A 576 -6.22 14.60 -2.02
CA VAL A 576 -5.16 15.61 -2.21
C VAL A 576 -5.71 16.79 -3.01
N ILE A 577 -6.44 16.54 -4.10
CA ILE A 577 -7.09 17.61 -4.88
C ILE A 577 -8.07 18.41 -4.01
N ALA A 578 -8.91 17.74 -3.21
CA ALA A 578 -9.87 18.38 -2.32
C ALA A 578 -9.21 19.29 -1.27
N CYS A 579 -8.09 18.86 -0.68
CA CYS A 579 -7.30 19.68 0.24
C CYS A 579 -6.58 20.83 -0.48
N SER A 580 -6.11 20.63 -1.71
CA SER A 580 -5.47 21.68 -2.51
C SER A 580 -6.46 22.76 -2.95
N ILE A 581 -7.70 22.39 -3.28
CA ILE A 581 -8.79 23.34 -3.54
C ILE A 581 -9.04 24.20 -2.31
N LEU A 582 -9.13 23.60 -1.12
CA LEU A 582 -9.31 24.33 0.15
C LEU A 582 -8.17 25.36 0.37
N SER A 583 -6.93 24.95 0.12
CA SER A 583 -5.78 25.85 0.23
C SER A 583 -5.85 27.01 -0.77
N LEU A 584 -6.23 26.75 -2.02
CA LEU A 584 -6.34 27.78 -3.06
C LEU A 584 -7.50 28.74 -2.79
N GLN A 585 -8.66 28.24 -2.36
CA GLN A 585 -9.79 29.08 -1.97
C GLN A 585 -9.41 30.05 -0.85
N ARG A 586 -8.61 29.61 0.13
CA ARG A 586 -8.11 30.48 1.21
C ARG A 586 -7.13 31.53 0.71
N GLU A 587 -6.23 31.17 -0.20
CA GLU A 587 -5.30 32.13 -0.82
C GLU A 587 -6.05 33.20 -1.61
N LEU A 588 -7.00 32.78 -2.45
CA LEU A 588 -7.81 33.70 -3.26
C LEU A 588 -8.68 34.61 -2.39
N MET A 589 -9.23 34.12 -1.27
CA MET A 589 -9.99 34.95 -0.33
C MET A 589 -9.12 36.03 0.34
N LEU A 590 -7.87 35.71 0.67
CA LEU A 590 -6.91 36.68 1.21
C LEU A 590 -6.48 37.71 0.15
N GLU A 591 -6.41 37.30 -1.12
CA GLU A 591 -6.14 38.19 -2.26
C GLU A 591 -7.37 39.10 -2.54
N SER A 592 -8.60 38.58 -2.49
CA SER A 592 -9.84 39.33 -2.75
C SER A 592 -10.23 40.31 -1.65
N ASP A 593 -9.89 40.04 -0.38
CA ASP A 593 -10.09 40.99 0.73
C ASP A 593 -9.25 42.28 0.55
N SER A 594 -8.23 42.28 -0.32
CA SER A 594 -7.51 43.49 -0.72
C SER A 594 -8.24 44.32 -1.79
N HIS A 595 -9.23 43.73 -2.48
CA HIS A 595 -10.03 44.31 -3.56
C HIS A 595 -11.54 44.12 -3.30
N ASN A 596 -12.12 44.84 -2.33
CA ASN A 596 -13.56 45.01 -2.02
C ASN A 596 -14.61 44.34 -2.97
N LEU A 597 -14.71 43.01 -2.98
CA LEU A 597 -15.79 42.26 -3.62
C LEU A 597 -16.19 41.09 -2.71
N ASN A 598 -17.38 41.18 -2.12
CA ASN A 598 -18.02 40.08 -1.40
C ASN A 598 -18.55 39.06 -2.43
N GLU A 599 -17.69 38.19 -2.93
CA GLU A 599 -18.11 37.04 -3.74
C GLU A 599 -18.21 35.77 -2.89
N ASP A 600 -19.24 34.96 -3.16
CA ASP A 600 -19.43 33.66 -2.53
C ASP A 600 -18.22 32.74 -2.82
N PRO A 601 -17.70 31.97 -1.85
CA PRO A 601 -16.54 31.09 -2.04
C PRO A 601 -16.76 29.97 -3.07
N SER A 602 -18.01 29.77 -3.52
CA SER A 602 -18.38 28.83 -4.58
C SER A 602 -18.28 29.41 -6.00
N GLY A 603 -18.07 30.72 -6.16
CA GLY A 603 -17.91 31.39 -7.46
C GLY A 603 -16.45 31.52 -7.95
N LEU A 604 -15.48 31.24 -7.08
CA LEU A 604 -14.05 31.43 -7.38
C LEU A 604 -13.56 30.53 -8.53
N LEU A 605 -12.95 31.15 -9.53
CA LEU A 605 -12.30 30.48 -10.66
C LEU A 605 -10.94 29.91 -10.24
N LEU A 606 -10.75 28.61 -10.44
CA LEU A 606 -9.52 27.89 -10.13
C LEU A 606 -8.81 27.47 -11.41
N GLY A 607 -7.62 28.00 -11.68
CA GLY A 607 -6.78 27.51 -12.79
C GLY A 607 -6.38 26.06 -12.57
N GLN A 608 -6.64 25.19 -13.56
CA GLN A 608 -6.36 23.76 -13.47
C GLN A 608 -4.87 23.49 -13.25
N GLU A 609 -3.99 24.20 -13.95
CA GLU A 609 -2.53 24.05 -13.78
C GLU A 609 -2.07 24.45 -12.37
N ARG A 610 -2.59 25.57 -11.84
CA ARG A 610 -2.29 26.01 -10.46
C ARG A 610 -2.75 24.97 -9.44
N LEU A 611 -3.93 24.39 -9.63
CA LEU A 611 -4.45 23.31 -8.78
C LEU A 611 -3.56 22.07 -8.80
N ILE A 612 -3.14 21.62 -9.98
CA ILE A 612 -2.33 20.41 -10.13
C ILE A 612 -0.94 20.60 -9.53
N ARG A 613 -0.30 21.76 -9.73
CA ARG A 613 0.98 22.09 -9.08
C ARG A 613 0.85 22.11 -7.55
N LYS A 614 -0.23 22.69 -7.02
CA LYS A 614 -0.51 22.70 -5.57
C LYS A 614 -0.72 21.29 -5.02
N ALA A 615 -1.43 20.44 -5.76
CA ALA A 615 -1.64 19.03 -5.43
C ALA A 615 -0.35 18.21 -5.48
N ALA A 616 0.50 18.43 -6.49
CA ALA A 616 1.83 17.84 -6.57
C ALA A 616 2.69 18.22 -5.36
N GLY A 617 2.69 19.48 -4.94
CA GLY A 617 3.38 19.94 -3.73
C GLY A 617 2.92 19.21 -2.46
N LEU A 618 1.61 19.07 -2.27
CA LEU A 618 1.05 18.32 -1.13
C LEU A 618 1.38 16.82 -1.21
N ALA A 619 1.35 16.21 -2.40
CA ALA A 619 1.70 14.81 -2.60
C ALA A 619 3.18 14.53 -2.29
N HIS A 620 4.08 15.41 -2.71
CA HIS A 620 5.50 15.34 -2.37
C HIS A 620 5.71 15.47 -0.86
N PHE A 621 5.00 16.39 -0.20
CA PHE A 621 5.05 16.55 1.25
C PHE A 621 4.60 15.28 2.00
N LEU A 622 3.62 14.55 1.47
CA LEU A 622 3.07 13.33 2.06
C LEU A 622 3.70 12.03 1.53
N ILE A 623 4.84 12.09 0.83
CA ILE A 623 5.42 10.92 0.15
C ILE A 623 5.79 9.75 1.07
N ASN A 624 6.04 10.04 2.36
CA ASN A 624 6.33 9.04 3.38
C ASN A 624 5.07 8.37 3.97
N GLU A 625 3.90 8.97 3.77
CA GLU A 625 2.61 8.45 4.25
C GLU A 625 1.94 7.57 3.20
N VAL A 626 2.05 7.94 1.92
CA VAL A 626 1.35 7.27 0.84
C VAL A 626 2.03 7.45 -0.50
N ALA A 627 2.04 6.36 -1.29
CA ALA A 627 2.40 6.42 -2.69
C ALA A 627 1.15 6.76 -3.51
N VAL A 628 1.10 7.96 -4.08
CA VAL A 628 -0.01 8.42 -4.94
C VAL A 628 0.09 7.80 -6.34
N ALA A 629 1.31 7.62 -6.84
CA ALA A 629 1.58 7.08 -8.17
C ALA A 629 2.62 5.95 -8.10
N PRO A 630 2.57 4.96 -9.02
CA PRO A 630 3.69 4.07 -9.25
C PRO A 630 4.86 4.86 -9.89
N PRO A 631 6.11 4.40 -9.73
CA PRO A 631 7.28 5.14 -10.21
C PRO A 631 7.38 5.26 -11.74
N CYS A 632 6.54 4.53 -12.50
CA CYS A 632 6.48 4.60 -13.96
C CYS A 632 5.45 5.62 -14.48
N GLN A 633 4.71 6.30 -13.60
CA GLN A 633 3.70 7.29 -13.92
C GLN A 633 4.05 8.61 -13.21
N THR A 634 3.80 9.76 -13.85
CA THR A 634 4.03 11.05 -13.20
C THR A 634 2.87 11.39 -12.26
N ILE A 635 3.16 12.10 -11.18
CA ILE A 635 2.14 12.54 -10.22
C ILE A 635 1.14 13.50 -10.90
N TYR A 636 1.62 14.35 -11.81
CA TYR A 636 0.80 15.24 -12.62
C TYR A 636 -0.28 14.47 -13.40
N GLN A 637 0.08 13.40 -14.11
CA GLN A 637 -0.88 12.55 -14.83
C GLN A 637 -1.97 12.00 -13.90
N VAL A 638 -1.59 11.50 -12.72
CA VAL A 638 -2.58 10.99 -11.74
C VAL A 638 -3.55 12.07 -11.29
N PHE A 639 -3.10 13.32 -11.18
CA PHE A 639 -3.94 14.45 -10.80
C PHE A 639 -4.79 14.99 -11.95
N HIS A 640 -4.30 15.00 -13.19
CA HIS A 640 -5.17 15.26 -14.35
C HIS A 640 -6.31 14.23 -14.43
N ASP A 641 -6.00 12.95 -14.22
CA ASP A 641 -7.02 11.89 -14.17
C ASP A 641 -8.01 12.12 -13.02
N ALA A 642 -7.53 12.55 -11.85
CA ALA A 642 -8.38 12.84 -10.69
C ALA A 642 -9.31 14.03 -10.92
N VAL A 643 -8.79 15.14 -11.48
CA VAL A 643 -9.60 16.30 -11.85
C VAL A 643 -10.64 15.90 -12.90
N THR A 644 -10.25 15.13 -13.92
CA THR A 644 -11.17 14.64 -14.96
C THR A 644 -12.29 13.80 -14.36
N ARG A 645 -11.99 12.89 -13.40
CA ARG A 645 -13.02 12.14 -12.68
C ARG A 645 -13.96 13.04 -11.88
N LEU A 646 -13.43 14.03 -11.17
CA LEU A 646 -14.25 14.98 -10.40
C LEU A 646 -15.15 15.85 -11.30
N ILE A 647 -14.69 16.18 -12.51
CA ILE A 647 -15.51 16.85 -13.54
C ILE A 647 -16.62 15.90 -14.02
N GLN A 648 -16.29 14.64 -14.33
CA GLN A 648 -17.27 13.64 -14.75
C GLN A 648 -18.34 13.36 -13.69
N TYR A 649 -18.00 13.49 -12.41
CA TYR A 649 -18.97 13.39 -11.31
C TYR A 649 -19.85 14.64 -11.14
N GLY A 650 -19.58 15.71 -11.89
CA GLY A 650 -20.29 17.00 -11.75
C GLY A 650 -19.94 17.72 -10.45
N VAL A 651 -18.85 17.33 -9.80
CA VAL A 651 -18.35 17.94 -8.56
C VAL A 651 -17.53 19.20 -8.88
N LEU A 652 -16.83 19.18 -10.02
CA LEU A 652 -16.16 20.32 -10.64
C LEU A 652 -16.80 20.63 -12.01
N TYR A 653 -16.88 21.91 -12.36
CA TYR A 653 -17.33 22.36 -13.68
C TYR A 653 -16.23 23.16 -14.37
N VAL A 654 -16.15 23.06 -15.70
CA VAL A 654 -15.31 23.95 -16.50
C VAL A 654 -16.11 25.23 -16.71
N ALA A 655 -15.52 26.39 -16.37
CA ALA A 655 -16.14 27.67 -16.64
C ALA A 655 -15.98 28.00 -18.13
N GLU A 656 -17.03 27.84 -18.93
CA GLU A 656 -17.00 28.10 -20.38
C GLU A 656 -17.22 29.60 -20.69
N GLU A 657 -18.03 30.31 -19.91
CA GLU A 657 -18.42 31.72 -20.17
C GLU A 657 -17.31 32.75 -19.84
N ASP A 658 -16.35 32.42 -18.96
CA ASP A 658 -15.29 33.36 -18.50
C ASP A 658 -13.96 33.21 -19.28
N GLN A 659 -13.87 32.27 -20.23
CA GLN A 659 -12.62 32.02 -20.98
C GLN A 659 -12.28 33.10 -22.01
N GLU A 660 -13.29 33.82 -22.52
CA GLU A 660 -13.10 34.90 -23.50
C GLU A 660 -12.67 36.23 -22.85
N GLU A 661 -13.05 36.50 -21.60
CA GLU A 661 -12.73 37.76 -20.91
C GLU A 661 -11.41 37.73 -20.11
N LEU A 662 -10.92 36.56 -19.71
CA LEU A 662 -9.72 36.41 -18.85
C LEU A 662 -8.44 36.03 -19.60
N SER A 663 -8.50 35.87 -20.92
CA SER A 663 -7.32 35.64 -21.76
C SER A 663 -6.52 36.95 -21.87
N PRO A 664 -5.26 37.03 -21.40
CA PRO A 664 -4.45 38.22 -21.62
C PRO A 664 -4.24 38.40 -23.13
N SER A 665 -4.66 39.55 -23.67
CA SER A 665 -4.37 39.92 -25.05
C SER A 665 -2.85 39.96 -25.30
N PRO A 666 -2.33 39.51 -26.47
CA PRO A 666 -0.88 39.37 -26.74
C PRO A 666 -0.06 40.67 -26.71
N ALA A 667 -0.65 41.80 -26.34
CA ALA A 667 -0.06 43.13 -26.43
C ALA A 667 0.56 43.65 -25.11
N GLU A 668 0.45 42.93 -23.99
CA GLU A 668 0.84 43.44 -22.67
C GLU A 668 1.93 42.64 -21.94
N GLU A 669 2.86 41.99 -22.66
CA GLU A 669 4.14 41.58 -22.07
C GLU A 669 5.29 42.51 -22.51
N PRO A 670 5.97 43.22 -21.58
CA PRO A 670 7.16 43.98 -21.89
C PRO A 670 8.35 43.04 -22.05
N TRP A 671 8.64 42.64 -23.29
CA TRP A 671 9.83 41.89 -23.67
C TRP A 671 11.12 42.49 -23.07
N PRO A 672 11.99 41.69 -22.41
CA PRO A 672 13.30 42.16 -21.98
C PRO A 672 14.18 42.38 -23.22
N LYS A 673 14.45 43.65 -23.53
CA LYS A 673 15.38 44.07 -24.58
C LYS A 673 16.83 43.77 -24.15
N LYS A 674 17.37 42.65 -24.60
CA LYS A 674 18.80 42.50 -25.00
C LYS A 674 19.03 41.09 -25.56
N PHE A 675 19.03 40.97 -26.88
CA PHE A 675 19.78 39.92 -27.56
C PHE A 675 20.95 40.57 -28.29
N SER A 676 22.12 39.96 -28.15
CA SER A 676 23.31 40.21 -28.95
C SER A 676 23.16 39.58 -30.35
N GLU A 677 23.74 40.29 -31.32
CA GLU A 677 23.75 40.17 -32.78
C GLU A 677 24.28 38.83 -33.38
N PRO A 678 24.24 38.63 -34.72
CA PRO A 678 23.50 37.54 -35.35
C PRO A 678 24.40 36.48 -36.03
N LEU A 679 23.91 35.25 -36.16
CA LEU A 679 24.46 34.28 -37.11
C LEU A 679 23.43 33.92 -38.17
N SER A 680 23.94 33.89 -39.40
CA SER A 680 23.28 34.08 -40.67
C SER A 680 22.38 32.92 -41.09
N TRP A 681 21.18 33.28 -41.55
CA TRP A 681 20.25 32.46 -42.30
C TRP A 681 20.81 32.03 -43.66
N ARG A 682 20.71 30.72 -43.94
CA ARG A 682 20.41 30.15 -45.27
C ARG A 682 19.17 29.27 -45.05
N SER A 683 17.99 29.66 -45.54
CA SER A 683 17.43 29.34 -46.87
C SER A 683 17.36 27.82 -47.06
N ASP A 684 16.21 27.17 -47.26
CA ASP A 684 14.87 27.63 -47.60
C ASP A 684 13.91 26.42 -47.55
N GLU A 685 12.65 26.71 -47.21
CA GLU A 685 11.41 26.14 -47.78
C GLU A 685 10.98 24.70 -47.40
N GLU A 686 9.69 24.63 -47.05
CA GLU A 686 8.79 23.46 -46.99
C GLU A 686 8.83 22.58 -45.73
N ASP A 687 8.00 22.95 -44.74
CA ASP A 687 7.14 22.01 -43.99
C ASP A 687 5.98 22.81 -43.36
N GLU A 688 4.94 23.06 -44.16
CA GLU A 688 3.60 23.35 -43.65
C GLU A 688 3.05 22.05 -43.05
N ASP A 689 3.29 21.82 -41.76
CA ASP A 689 2.49 20.97 -40.86
C ASP A 689 3.17 20.94 -39.47
N SER A 690 3.16 22.09 -38.79
CA SER A 690 3.56 22.19 -37.39
C SER A 690 2.43 22.81 -36.60
N ASP A 691 1.45 21.98 -36.22
CA ASP A 691 0.48 22.22 -35.14
C ASP A 691 1.14 22.31 -33.74
N PHE A 692 2.45 22.58 -33.68
CA PHE A 692 3.14 22.98 -32.45
C PHE A 692 2.93 24.48 -32.23
N GLY A 693 1.73 24.85 -31.76
CA GLY A 693 1.43 26.25 -31.49
C GLY A 693 0.13 26.56 -30.74
N GLU A 694 -0.72 25.58 -30.42
CA GLU A 694 -1.73 25.81 -29.38
C GLU A 694 -1.05 25.73 -28.02
N GLU A 695 -0.55 26.86 -27.53
CA GLU A 695 -0.32 27.07 -26.11
C GLU A 695 -1.58 26.61 -25.37
N GLN A 696 -1.43 25.54 -24.59
CA GLN A 696 -2.52 24.85 -23.90
C GLN A 696 -3.16 25.84 -22.90
N ARG A 697 -4.22 26.54 -23.33
CA ARG A 697 -4.93 27.54 -22.50
C ARG A 697 -5.30 26.92 -21.15
N ASP A 698 -4.92 27.58 -20.06
CA ASP A 698 -5.23 27.09 -18.71
C ASP A 698 -6.76 27.02 -18.53
N ARG A 699 -7.27 25.85 -18.16
CA ARG A 699 -8.71 25.62 -18.02
C ARG A 699 -9.13 26.06 -16.63
N TYR A 700 -10.10 26.97 -16.53
CA TYR A 700 -10.62 27.40 -15.24
C TYR A 700 -11.78 26.51 -14.76
N LEU A 701 -11.74 26.16 -13.48
CA LEU A 701 -12.65 25.24 -12.82
C LEU A 701 -13.47 25.97 -11.74
N LYS A 702 -14.75 25.62 -11.61
CA LYS A 702 -15.64 26.03 -10.52
C LYS A 702 -16.05 24.83 -9.68
N VAL A 703 -16.19 25.02 -8.37
CA VAL A 703 -16.63 23.98 -7.44
C VAL A 703 -18.15 24.00 -7.33
N SER A 704 -18.79 22.84 -7.37
CA SER A 704 -20.26 22.77 -7.27
C SER A 704 -20.78 23.26 -5.91
N SER A 705 -21.85 24.06 -5.94
CA SER A 705 -22.53 24.61 -4.76
C SER A 705 -23.58 23.66 -4.16
N SER A 706 -23.82 22.50 -4.76
CA SER A 706 -24.74 21.49 -4.22
C SER A 706 -24.27 21.02 -2.84
N ALA A 707 -25.18 21.02 -1.86
CA ALA A 707 -24.91 20.59 -0.48
C ALA A 707 -24.32 19.17 -0.42
N GLU A 708 -24.74 18.32 -1.35
CA GLU A 708 -24.25 16.96 -1.41
C GLU A 708 -22.78 16.94 -1.90
N HIS A 709 -22.45 17.67 -2.97
CA HIS A 709 -21.07 17.77 -3.50
C HIS A 709 -20.11 18.34 -2.45
N GLN A 710 -20.59 19.31 -1.65
CA GLN A 710 -19.87 19.84 -0.50
C GLN A 710 -19.64 18.78 0.58
N GLU A 711 -20.63 17.95 0.90
CA GLU A 711 -20.47 16.85 1.88
C GLU A 711 -19.42 15.83 1.40
N PHE A 712 -19.39 15.52 0.11
CA PHE A 712 -18.36 14.64 -0.47
C PHE A 712 -16.97 15.26 -0.41
N PHE A 713 -16.82 16.55 -0.75
CA PHE A 713 -15.56 17.27 -0.58
C PHE A 713 -15.07 17.28 0.87
N LEU A 714 -15.97 17.53 1.82
CA LEU A 714 -15.66 17.49 3.24
C LEU A 714 -15.21 16.09 3.68
N PHE A 715 -15.86 15.03 3.18
CA PHE A 715 -15.41 13.66 3.41
C PHE A 715 -13.98 13.44 2.89
N LEU A 716 -13.68 13.86 1.65
CA LEU A 716 -12.34 13.74 1.06
C LEU A 716 -11.28 14.50 1.86
N GLN A 717 -11.58 15.73 2.30
CA GLN A 717 -10.68 16.53 3.14
C GLN A 717 -10.46 15.91 4.53
N ARG A 718 -11.51 15.32 5.12
CA ARG A 718 -11.42 14.61 6.41
C ARG A 718 -10.54 13.38 6.35
N LEU A 719 -10.40 12.71 5.20
CA LEU A 719 -9.48 11.58 5.05
C LEU A 719 -8.01 11.97 5.33
N LEU A 720 -7.59 13.16 4.90
CA LEU A 720 -6.23 13.66 5.12
C LEU A 720 -6.05 14.43 6.42
N SER A 721 -7.14 14.93 7.01
CA SER A 721 -7.10 15.81 8.18
C SER A 721 -6.34 15.24 9.38
N PRO A 722 -6.44 13.94 9.77
CA PRO A 722 -5.65 13.42 10.89
C PRO A 722 -4.14 13.40 10.63
N VAL A 723 -3.74 13.18 9.37
CA VAL A 723 -2.33 13.24 8.96
C VAL A 723 -1.84 14.68 9.03
N LEU A 724 -2.60 15.62 8.46
CA LEU A 724 -2.26 17.04 8.48
C LEU A 724 -2.23 17.61 9.91
N GLU A 725 -3.13 17.18 10.80
CA GLU A 725 -3.13 17.56 12.23
C GLU A 725 -1.90 17.02 12.97
N ALA A 726 -1.45 15.80 12.66
CA ALA A 726 -0.22 15.26 13.23
C ALA A 726 1.01 16.08 12.80
N TYR A 727 1.05 16.48 11.53
CA TYR A 727 2.13 17.29 10.96
C TYR A 727 2.11 18.73 11.46
N SER A 728 0.95 19.36 11.59
CA SER A 728 0.82 20.71 12.16
C SER A 728 1.14 20.69 13.66
N GLY A 729 0.72 19.66 14.39
CA GLY A 729 1.09 19.44 15.79
C GLY A 729 2.60 19.27 15.97
N ALA A 730 3.27 18.57 15.04
CA ALA A 730 4.73 18.48 15.03
C ALA A 730 5.39 19.82 14.69
N ALA A 731 4.88 20.58 13.71
CA ALA A 731 5.39 21.91 13.39
C ALA A 731 5.28 22.85 14.60
N ILE A 732 4.18 22.82 15.35
CA ILE A 732 4.03 23.55 16.63
C ILE A 732 5.07 23.06 17.65
N PHE A 733 5.26 21.74 17.79
CA PHE A 733 6.23 21.18 18.73
C PHE A 733 7.67 21.61 18.41
N VAL A 734 8.02 21.78 17.14
CA VAL A 734 9.35 22.27 16.70
C VAL A 734 9.67 23.67 17.25
N HIS A 735 8.67 24.51 17.54
CA HIS A 735 8.91 25.81 18.21
C HIS A 735 9.46 25.67 19.63
N SER A 736 9.25 24.52 20.28
CA SER A 736 9.78 24.25 21.63
C SER A 736 11.19 23.66 21.62
N LEU A 737 11.78 23.43 20.44
CA LEU A 737 13.11 22.86 20.31
C LEU A 737 14.18 23.96 20.43
N SER A 738 14.78 24.10 21.61
CA SER A 738 15.85 25.08 21.88
C SER A 738 17.26 24.47 21.84
N GLU A 739 17.38 23.17 22.06
CA GLU A 739 18.66 22.46 22.19
C GLU A 739 18.68 21.18 21.34
N PRO A 740 19.87 20.74 20.86
CA PRO A 740 20.01 19.46 20.18
C PRO A 740 19.54 18.30 21.06
N MET A 741 18.77 17.38 20.48
CA MET A 741 18.16 16.28 21.22
C MET A 741 18.38 14.95 20.52
N LEU A 742 18.47 13.85 21.28
CA LEU A 742 18.47 12.50 20.71
C LEU A 742 17.21 12.25 19.87
N GLU A 743 17.36 11.63 18.69
CA GLU A 743 16.20 11.32 17.82
C GLU A 743 15.15 10.45 18.55
N SER A 744 15.59 9.50 19.38
CA SER A 744 14.70 8.67 20.20
C SER A 744 13.86 9.51 21.17
N ASP A 745 14.50 10.49 21.80
CA ASP A 745 13.89 11.32 22.83
C ASP A 745 12.95 12.34 22.19
N PHE A 746 13.36 12.94 21.06
CA PHE A 746 12.52 13.83 20.27
C PHE A 746 11.25 13.11 19.83
N THR A 747 11.39 11.92 19.23
CA THR A 747 10.26 11.10 18.77
C THR A 747 9.33 10.74 19.94
N GLN A 748 9.88 10.39 21.10
CA GLN A 748 9.07 10.02 22.28
C GLN A 748 8.36 11.24 22.89
N ARG A 749 9.02 12.40 22.97
CA ARG A 749 8.43 13.64 23.49
C ARG A 749 7.34 14.16 22.55
N LEU A 750 7.57 14.16 21.25
CA LEU A 750 6.55 14.52 20.25
C LEU A 750 5.34 13.58 20.34
N PHE A 751 5.56 12.28 20.45
CA PHE A 751 4.48 11.30 20.62
C PHE A 751 3.67 11.58 21.90
N ARG A 752 4.32 11.83 23.04
CA ARG A 752 3.63 12.20 24.28
C ARG A 752 2.85 13.50 24.15
N TYR A 753 3.39 14.49 23.44
CA TYR A 753 2.72 15.76 23.19
C TYR A 753 1.41 15.58 22.42
N LEU A 754 1.43 14.86 21.29
CA LEU A 754 0.22 14.58 20.51
C LEU A 754 -0.80 13.72 21.28
N LEU A 755 -0.32 12.73 22.04
CA LEU A 755 -1.19 11.89 22.86
C LEU A 755 -1.88 12.72 23.95
N THR A 756 -1.15 13.60 24.64
CA THR A 756 -1.71 14.49 25.67
C THR A 756 -2.77 15.44 25.09
N ARG A 757 -2.56 15.94 23.86
CA ARG A 757 -3.57 16.75 23.16
C ARG A 757 -4.86 15.95 22.90
N THR A 758 -4.72 14.69 22.51
CA THR A 758 -5.85 13.79 22.27
C THR A 758 -6.60 13.47 23.57
N GLU A 759 -5.88 13.09 24.63
CA GLU A 759 -6.47 12.76 25.93
C GLU A 759 -7.19 13.94 26.58
N ARG A 760 -6.75 15.18 26.30
CA ARG A 760 -7.38 16.42 26.78
C ARG A 760 -8.51 16.92 25.87
N GLY A 761 -8.81 16.23 24.76
CA GLY A 761 -9.83 16.67 23.80
C GLY A 761 -9.47 17.95 23.03
N VAL A 762 -8.18 18.31 22.96
CA VAL A 762 -7.69 19.47 22.18
C VAL A 762 -7.48 19.09 20.72
N ALA A 763 -7.14 17.82 20.45
CA ALA A 763 -7.02 17.34 19.08
C ALA A 763 -8.40 17.19 18.45
N ALA A 764 -8.57 17.72 17.25
CA ALA A 764 -9.78 17.53 16.47
C ALA A 764 -9.92 16.05 16.13
N TYR A 765 -8.86 15.35 15.71
CA TYR A 765 -8.84 13.94 15.32
C TYR A 765 -7.94 13.14 16.26
N GLY A 766 -8.51 12.25 17.07
CA GLY A 766 -7.74 11.50 18.08
C GLY A 766 -6.76 10.48 17.49
N GLU A 767 -7.02 10.07 16.25
CA GLU A 767 -6.17 9.18 15.47
C GLU A 767 -4.93 9.87 14.87
N SER A 768 -4.79 11.19 15.00
CA SER A 768 -3.57 11.94 14.64
C SER A 768 -2.37 11.60 15.54
N ALA A 769 -2.61 11.12 16.77
CA ALA A 769 -1.58 10.85 17.76
C ALA A 769 -0.92 9.46 17.67
N THR A 770 -0.94 8.80 16.50
CA THR A 770 -0.32 7.47 16.36
C THR A 770 1.21 7.55 16.29
N HIS A 771 1.91 6.60 16.92
CA HIS A 771 3.38 6.53 16.85
C HIS A 771 3.92 6.31 15.43
N TYR A 772 3.09 5.80 14.50
CA TYR A 772 3.42 5.68 13.09
C TYR A 772 3.55 7.06 12.42
N LEU A 773 2.51 7.90 12.55
CA LEU A 773 2.51 9.26 12.00
C LEU A 773 3.69 10.07 12.55
N VAL A 774 3.94 10.01 13.87
CA VAL A 774 5.08 10.69 14.49
C VAL A 774 6.41 10.34 13.82
N LYS A 775 6.66 9.06 13.54
CA LYS A 775 7.91 8.62 12.89
C LYS A 775 8.04 9.15 11.46
N ASN A 776 6.95 9.12 10.72
CA ASN A 776 6.91 9.63 9.35
C ASN A 776 7.05 11.15 9.30
N THR A 777 6.46 11.88 10.25
CA THR A 777 6.64 13.33 10.37
C THR A 777 8.08 13.69 10.69
N VAL A 778 8.72 13.00 11.64
CA VAL A 778 10.16 13.19 11.93
C VAL A 778 10.99 12.91 10.69
N LYS A 779 10.70 11.83 9.96
CA LYS A 779 11.39 11.50 8.70
C LYS A 779 11.22 12.59 7.65
N THR A 780 9.99 13.08 7.46
CA THR A 780 9.67 14.13 6.48
C THR A 780 10.33 15.45 6.84
N PHE A 781 10.37 15.83 8.13
CA PHE A 781 11.04 17.05 8.58
C PHE A 781 12.57 16.98 8.43
N LYS A 782 13.16 15.78 8.51
CA LYS A 782 14.57 15.57 8.15
C LYS A 782 14.79 15.73 6.64
N GLU A 783 13.93 15.12 5.82
CA GLU A 783 14.03 15.20 4.34
C GLU A 783 13.74 16.59 3.77
N LEU A 784 12.90 17.38 4.46
CA LEU A 784 12.59 18.78 4.13
C LEU A 784 13.70 19.75 4.60
N GLY A 785 14.67 19.29 5.39
CA GLY A 785 15.72 20.16 5.94
C GLY A 785 15.27 21.00 7.15
N VAL A 786 14.15 20.68 7.80
CA VAL A 786 13.73 21.33 9.07
C VAL A 786 14.61 20.88 10.23
N LEU A 787 14.89 19.57 10.28
CA LEU A 787 15.71 18.94 11.31
C LEU A 787 17.00 18.43 10.68
N LYS A 788 18.14 18.92 11.18
CA LYS A 788 19.47 18.46 10.76
C LYS A 788 19.91 17.29 11.63
N GLU A 789 20.38 16.23 10.96
CA GLU A 789 20.89 15.03 11.60
C GLU A 789 22.40 15.16 11.85
N ARG A 790 22.83 15.05 13.11
CA ARG A 790 24.25 14.95 13.49
C ARG A 790 24.50 13.58 14.11
N LYS A 791 25.46 12.85 13.56
CA LYS A 791 25.86 11.52 14.04
C LYS A 791 27.21 11.60 14.73
N GLU A 792 27.19 11.49 16.05
CA GLU A 792 28.40 11.41 16.89
C GLU A 792 28.34 10.10 17.69
N ASN A 793 29.41 9.29 17.66
CA ASN A 793 29.54 8.06 18.46
C ASN A 793 28.32 7.10 18.41
N LYS A 794 27.75 6.87 17.22
CA LYS A 794 26.55 6.02 16.98
C LYS A 794 25.24 6.58 17.58
N VAL A 795 25.27 7.80 18.08
CA VAL A 795 24.12 8.52 18.59
C VAL A 795 23.70 9.55 17.55
N THR A 796 22.41 9.55 17.23
CA THR A 796 21.84 10.50 16.28
C THR A 796 21.15 11.61 17.05
N THR A 797 21.69 12.81 16.96
CA THR A 797 21.10 14.03 17.50
C THR A 797 20.41 14.81 16.39
N LEU A 798 19.29 15.43 16.75
CA LEU A 798 18.49 16.30 15.90
C LEU A 798 18.64 17.73 16.42
N GLU A 799 18.98 18.64 15.52
CA GLU A 799 19.02 20.08 15.76
C GLU A 799 18.19 20.80 14.69
N LEU A 800 17.75 22.03 14.97
CA LEU A 800 17.13 22.86 13.94
C LEU A 800 18.17 23.23 12.88
N SER A 801 17.80 23.17 11.60
CA SER A 801 18.65 23.72 10.54
C SER A 801 18.70 25.25 10.63
N SER A 802 19.77 25.85 10.09
CA SER A 802 19.94 27.30 10.04
C SER A 802 18.74 28.03 9.45
N THR A 803 18.12 27.42 8.43
CA THR A 803 16.94 27.95 7.74
C THR A 803 15.71 28.04 8.64
N PHE A 804 15.56 27.14 9.62
CA PHE A 804 14.42 27.08 10.53
C PHE A 804 14.71 27.55 11.96
N ILE A 805 15.89 28.11 12.23
CA ILE A 805 16.18 28.87 13.47
C ILE A 805 15.30 30.14 13.57
N PRO A 806 15.05 30.91 12.49
CA PRO A 806 14.11 32.02 12.54
C PRO A 806 12.68 31.54 12.81
N GLN A 807 12.00 32.19 13.76
CA GLN A 807 10.60 31.86 14.08
C GLN A 807 9.67 32.09 12.89
N ALA A 808 9.96 33.06 12.02
CA ALA A 808 9.20 33.35 10.82
C ALA A 808 9.11 32.14 9.88
N ASN A 809 10.23 31.44 9.64
CA ASN A 809 10.27 30.28 8.74
C ASN A 809 9.54 29.07 9.33
N ARG A 810 9.56 28.90 10.66
CA ARG A 810 8.72 27.89 11.34
C ARG A 810 7.22 28.22 11.24
N ASN A 811 6.86 29.50 11.36
CA ASN A 811 5.47 29.93 11.15
C ASN A 811 5.03 29.72 9.69
N LYS A 812 5.88 30.00 8.70
CA LYS A 812 5.60 29.74 7.29
C LYS A 812 5.34 28.25 7.02
N LEU A 813 6.14 27.35 7.61
CA LEU A 813 5.90 25.90 7.54
C LEU A 813 4.56 25.51 8.17
N LEU A 814 4.24 26.06 9.35
CA LEU A 814 2.96 25.80 10.01
C LEU A 814 1.78 26.30 9.15
N GLN A 815 1.88 27.51 8.60
CA GLN A 815 0.87 28.09 7.71
C GLN A 815 0.68 27.27 6.44
N TYR A 816 1.78 26.79 5.83
CA TYR A 816 1.70 25.89 4.68
C TYR A 816 0.87 24.64 4.99
N ILE A 817 1.12 23.98 6.12
CA ILE A 817 0.38 22.76 6.51
C ILE A 817 -1.09 23.08 6.86
N LEU A 818 -1.33 24.17 7.60
CA LEU A 818 -2.67 24.60 7.97
C LEU A 818 -3.51 25.02 6.76
N GLY A 819 -2.87 25.54 5.70
CA GLY A 819 -3.53 25.91 4.44
C GLY A 819 -4.38 24.77 3.85
N PHE A 820 -3.91 23.53 3.96
CA PHE A 820 -4.58 22.32 3.49
C PHE A 820 -5.55 21.69 4.50
N SER A 821 -5.56 22.16 5.75
CA SER A 821 -6.26 21.52 6.86
C SER A 821 -7.67 22.11 7.06
N LEU A 822 -8.66 21.26 7.32
CA LEU A 822 -9.95 21.69 7.88
C LEU A 822 -9.71 22.17 9.32
N LEU A 823 -9.92 23.46 9.57
CA LEU A 823 -9.75 24.10 10.87
C LEU A 823 -10.98 23.91 11.75
#